data_AF-A0A4R3VBK2-F1
#
_entry.id   AF-A0A4R3VBK2-F1
#
_cell.length_a   1.000
_cell.length_b   1.000
_cell.length_c   1.000
_cell.angle_alpha   90.00
_cell.angle_beta   90.00
_cell.angle_gamma   90.00
#
_symmetry.space_group_name_H-M   'P 1'
#
loop_
_entity.id
_entity.type
_entity.pdbx_description
1 polymer ?
#
loop_
_entity_poly.entity_id
_entity_poly.type
_entity_poly.pdbx_seq_one_letter_code
_entity_poly.pdbx_strand_id
1 'polypeptide(L)'
;MRFLKSMAGLLALAGGAALACDAPVSVCGHDPGQGLALVRAGRPAAVFVEAGADPALLHAARNFAADLARVSGQAAPRPARIDDARGELVVIAALGRSAVLDDLVARHKLQLDGLQGRWEAYRQVVVEQPWPGVPRALVIAGSDRRGAVFGTYELSARIGVSPWAWWADVPVEKKADVFVAAGARGDQPGVRYRGIFINDEAPALSSWAQAKFGGTNAAFYEHVFELILRLRGNTLWPAMWQPRAFAADDPRAAVLADEMGVVMGTSHHEPMMRAHDEWARAGGGAWDYTKNADKLRGFWRGGIERMMGRPGGGAFDSLVTIGMRGDGDEPMSAGTATALLEGIVGDQRRIIADVTRQPAGKTPQVWALYKEVQDYYDAGLQVPDDVLLLFCDDNWGQIRRLPAPGAQRPGGYGVYYHFDYVGWPRNYKWLNTNQIEKTWQQMDLAHAQGADALWIVNVGDIKPMEFPISFFLDMAWAPQRMTTAKLAAYPRDWAAATFGPAQAGEIGAILTRYGQYAARRKPELVDEHSFALGPATADALDGGDFGRRVAEWAALESHVAQVKAGLRAGQLDAYFQLVEHPVLALANLYRLYYAVAWNRRLAQAGDPRANVFADRAEAAFARDQAIADQYHALAGGKWAGMMLQTHIGYTGWQQPDSNLMPAVQRVAGKAPDAAASPPQALTLEAITLEATRFSRAVDGRGLAWTAIPHLGQGLGAVAALPQGRPPTTLADGPRLDYDVDIATGGDLLLELHMLPTLDTRGSAGLRLAVGLDELPPQELVLRLQPTAGAEQTREERDWARAVRDNDAVLGARFAGIAPGRHVVHVWRLDDNVLLQKLVLTPLAGAAQTGRYRNLLREIHPEIGEADITARLDAYWKSLFEGDARHRVIYPAAPTTDGPASYVLDVGNADVRSEGMSYGMMIAVQMGRKAEFDALWNWAATHMRYAAGPRKGYFRWQCRPQGCDRDAVPASDGEEYFATALLMAASRWGNGRGLYDYDAQAQALLATMLHKEEMNGGVVDGVRSMFSPRHGQVVFVPIADAADFSDPSYHLPAFYELWARRAAAPQDRRRWSEIADISRAYFNKAAHPKTGLTPDYAEFDGRPHAREGHEDFRYDAFRTAVNWSVDQVWWGSNPAAPGLSRRLLGFFAAQPTQPYPHLYTLDGRPLNDAPASGLIASNAVAALLVEPVQARPFVDALWALQPPAGQWRYYDGLLQFMALLHVTGRFRAW
;
A
#
# COMPACT_ATOMS: atom_id res chain seq x y z
N MET A 1 48.86 24.47 -15.14
CA MET A 1 48.72 25.80 -14.48
C MET A 1 47.25 26.16 -14.43
N ARG A 2 46.76 26.69 -13.30
CA ARG A 2 45.34 26.86 -12.90
C ARG A 2 44.69 25.67 -12.18
N PHE A 3 45.46 25.03 -11.29
CA PHE A 3 44.98 24.70 -9.94
C PHE A 3 45.22 25.96 -9.07
N LEU A 4 44.42 26.19 -8.03
CA LEU A 4 44.32 27.40 -7.17
C LEU A 4 43.44 28.54 -7.73
N LYS A 5 42.12 28.46 -7.48
CA LYS A 5 41.19 29.59 -7.20
C LYS A 5 39.74 29.08 -7.08
N SER A 6 39.43 28.25 -6.08
CA SER A 6 38.03 28.02 -5.62
C SER A 6 37.90 27.62 -4.14
N MET A 7 38.99 27.63 -3.35
CA MET A 7 38.95 27.54 -1.88
C MET A 7 38.90 28.95 -1.27
N ALA A 8 37.72 29.57 -1.26
CA ALA A 8 37.46 30.76 -0.43
C ALA A 8 35.96 31.10 -0.23
N GLY A 9 35.02 30.35 -0.83
CA GLY A 9 33.59 30.73 -0.84
C GLY A 9 32.60 29.73 -0.22
N LEU A 10 33.05 28.73 0.55
CA LEU A 10 32.19 27.63 1.03
C LEU A 10 32.49 27.23 2.48
N LEU A 11 32.76 28.22 3.35
CA LEU A 11 33.03 28.01 4.77
C LEU A 11 32.18 28.89 5.71
N ALA A 12 31.03 29.37 5.23
CA ALA A 12 30.07 30.10 6.05
C ALA A 12 28.64 29.60 5.74
N LEU A 13 28.26 28.49 6.39
CA LEU A 13 26.87 28.12 6.74
C LEU A 13 26.80 26.80 7.55
N ALA A 14 27.93 26.33 8.09
CA ALA A 14 27.97 25.30 9.13
C ALA A 14 28.23 25.95 10.50
N GLY A 15 27.22 26.66 11.01
CA GLY A 15 27.17 27.09 12.40
C GLY A 15 26.18 26.20 13.13
N GLY A 16 26.68 25.26 13.94
CA GLY A 16 25.83 24.61 14.94
C GLY A 16 25.18 25.68 15.80
N ALA A 17 23.90 25.52 16.13
CA ALA A 17 23.20 26.35 17.11
C ALA A 17 23.70 26.06 18.56
N ALA A 18 25.01 25.94 18.72
CA ALA A 18 25.68 26.01 19.99
C ALA A 18 26.03 27.49 20.25
N LEU A 19 25.32 28.09 21.21
CA LEU A 19 25.82 29.20 22.04
C LEU A 19 26.02 30.57 21.36
N ALA A 20 25.02 31.07 20.63
CA ALA A 20 24.86 32.52 20.50
C ALA A 20 23.90 33.00 21.61
N CYS A 21 24.43 33.60 22.67
CA CYS A 21 23.66 34.20 23.77
C CYS A 21 23.05 35.55 23.39
N ASP A 22 22.54 35.64 22.16
CA ASP A 22 22.22 36.91 21.50
C ASP A 22 20.70 37.15 21.43
N ALA A 23 19.90 36.11 21.67
CA ALA A 23 18.44 36.21 21.71
C ALA A 23 17.93 36.39 23.15
N PRO A 24 16.88 37.20 23.38
CA PRO A 24 16.26 37.36 24.68
C PRO A 24 15.82 36.03 25.30
N VAL A 25 16.12 35.85 26.58
CA VAL A 25 15.74 34.63 27.34
C VAL A 25 16.29 33.34 26.70
N SER A 26 17.40 33.40 25.98
CA SER A 26 18.12 32.21 25.49
C SER A 26 18.88 31.52 26.62
N VAL A 27 18.99 30.19 26.58
CA VAL A 27 19.75 29.41 27.58
C VAL A 27 21.22 29.36 27.18
N CYS A 28 22.10 29.68 28.13
CA CYS A 28 23.52 29.92 27.93
C CYS A 28 24.37 29.05 28.86
N GLY A 29 25.47 28.50 28.34
CA GLY A 29 26.47 27.76 29.14
C GLY A 29 27.53 28.65 29.79
N HIS A 30 27.57 29.94 29.46
CA HIS A 30 28.46 30.94 30.04
C HIS A 30 27.65 32.16 30.52
N ASP A 31 28.19 32.94 31.45
CA ASP A 31 27.51 34.14 31.96
C ASP A 31 27.45 35.21 30.84
N PRO A 32 26.26 35.64 30.41
CA PRO A 32 26.12 36.70 29.40
C PRO A 32 26.25 38.11 30.02
N GLY A 33 26.57 38.25 31.32
CA GLY A 33 26.74 39.51 32.03
C GLY A 33 25.43 40.13 32.51
N GLN A 34 24.43 40.23 31.63
CA GLN A 34 23.11 40.81 31.93
C GLN A 34 22.00 39.76 32.17
N GLY A 35 22.31 38.46 32.06
CA GLY A 35 21.32 37.38 32.21
C GLY A 35 21.14 36.85 33.63
N LEU A 36 20.09 36.08 33.89
CA LEU A 36 19.85 35.38 35.16
C LEU A 36 20.64 34.07 35.22
N ALA A 37 21.22 33.73 36.37
CA ALA A 37 21.84 32.42 36.58
C ALA A 37 20.80 31.42 37.09
N LEU A 38 20.41 30.45 36.25
CA LEU A 38 19.53 29.34 36.65
C LEU A 38 20.30 28.30 37.46
N VAL A 39 21.56 28.07 37.11
CA VAL A 39 22.51 27.28 37.89
C VAL A 39 23.85 28.00 37.83
N ARG A 40 24.50 28.20 38.98
CA ARG A 40 25.84 28.77 39.06
C ARG A 40 26.71 27.95 40.00
N ALA A 41 27.83 27.44 39.51
CA ALA A 41 28.72 26.55 40.25
C ALA A 41 27.96 25.39 40.96
N GLY A 42 27.02 24.77 40.25
CA GLY A 42 26.18 23.67 40.74
C GLY A 42 25.06 24.08 41.72
N ARG A 43 24.89 25.37 42.00
CA ARG A 43 23.80 25.89 42.85
C ARG A 43 22.64 26.38 41.98
N PRO A 44 21.45 25.75 42.05
CA PRO A 44 20.28 26.20 41.30
C PRO A 44 19.67 27.48 41.89
N ALA A 45 19.01 28.26 41.03
CA ALA A 45 18.14 29.36 41.43
C ALA A 45 16.95 28.87 42.27
N ALA A 46 16.40 29.76 43.09
CA ALA A 46 15.17 29.48 43.82
C ALA A 46 13.97 29.46 42.86
N VAL A 47 12.96 28.63 43.13
CA VAL A 47 11.70 28.57 42.38
C VAL A 47 10.56 28.97 43.30
N PHE A 48 9.83 30.02 42.94
CA PHE A 48 8.71 30.55 43.69
C PHE A 48 7.41 30.48 42.90
N VAL A 49 6.36 30.08 43.60
CA VAL A 49 4.96 30.11 43.19
C VAL A 49 4.15 30.46 44.43
N GLU A 50 3.13 31.31 44.31
CA GLU A 50 2.30 31.70 45.46
C GLU A 50 1.56 30.49 46.03
N ALA A 51 1.45 30.41 47.37
CA ALA A 51 0.84 29.26 48.05
C ALA A 51 -0.64 29.04 47.67
N GLY A 52 -1.37 30.12 47.34
CA GLY A 52 -2.76 30.08 46.87
C GLY A 52 -2.92 30.05 45.35
N ALA A 53 -1.83 29.83 44.60
CA ALA A 53 -1.88 29.73 43.15
C ALA A 53 -2.70 28.51 42.69
N ASP A 54 -3.10 28.52 41.42
CA ASP A 54 -3.75 27.38 40.78
C ASP A 54 -2.90 26.10 40.93
N PRO A 55 -3.51 24.93 41.25
CA PRO A 55 -2.77 23.68 41.44
C PRO A 55 -1.82 23.33 40.28
N ALA A 56 -2.14 23.70 39.04
CA ALA A 56 -1.30 23.37 37.89
C ALA A 56 0.07 24.05 37.98
N LEU A 57 0.10 25.28 38.49
CA LEU A 57 1.34 26.03 38.72
C LEU A 57 2.14 25.42 39.88
N LEU A 58 1.47 24.90 40.91
CA LEU A 58 2.14 24.19 42.01
C LEU A 58 2.81 22.89 41.51
N HIS A 59 2.13 22.14 40.64
CA HIS A 59 2.72 20.96 39.99
C HIS A 59 3.91 21.34 39.09
N ALA A 60 3.74 22.34 38.21
CA ALA A 60 4.81 22.80 37.33
C ALA A 60 6.03 23.32 38.11
N ALA A 61 5.83 24.09 39.19
CA ALA A 61 6.92 24.60 40.02
C ALA A 61 7.68 23.48 40.75
N ARG A 62 6.98 22.46 41.26
CA ARG A 62 7.61 21.26 41.84
C ARG A 62 8.45 20.51 40.81
N ASN A 63 7.88 20.28 39.63
CA ASN A 63 8.56 19.55 38.55
C ASN A 63 9.76 20.33 38.02
N PHE A 64 9.64 21.65 37.87
CA PHE A 64 10.75 22.51 37.45
C PHE A 64 11.88 22.57 38.49
N ALA A 65 11.55 22.63 39.78
CA ALA A 65 12.54 22.54 40.85
C ALA A 65 13.28 21.18 40.83
N ALA A 66 12.57 20.08 40.54
CA ALA A 66 13.17 18.77 40.35
C ALA A 66 14.04 18.71 39.08
N ASP A 67 13.64 19.37 37.99
CA ASP A 67 14.42 19.49 36.76
C ASP A 67 15.72 20.26 37.00
N LEU A 68 15.67 21.39 37.70
CA LEU A 68 16.87 22.12 38.14
C LEU A 68 17.76 21.25 39.03
N ALA A 69 17.18 20.39 39.88
CA ALA A 69 17.96 19.46 40.69
C ALA A 69 18.63 18.36 39.88
N ARG A 70 17.97 17.83 38.84
CA ARG A 70 18.55 16.87 37.89
C ARG A 70 19.72 17.49 37.13
N VAL A 71 19.58 18.74 36.69
CA VAL A 71 20.61 19.48 35.94
C VAL A 71 21.77 19.92 36.84
N SER A 72 21.52 20.49 38.01
CA SER A 72 22.56 21.03 38.89
C SER A 72 23.22 19.99 39.79
N GLY A 73 22.51 18.90 40.09
CA GLY A 73 22.89 17.93 41.12
C GLY A 73 22.56 18.36 42.55
N GLN A 74 21.91 19.50 42.77
CA GLN A 74 21.50 20.01 44.09
C GLN A 74 20.03 20.42 44.11
N ALA A 75 19.36 20.33 45.27
CA ALA A 75 17.96 20.72 45.37
C ALA A 75 17.77 22.24 45.14
N ALA A 76 16.79 22.61 44.30
CA ALA A 76 16.39 24.00 44.12
C ALA A 76 15.61 24.51 45.34
N PRO A 77 16.01 25.66 45.95
CA PRO A 77 15.25 26.26 47.04
C PRO A 77 13.83 26.63 46.57
N ARG A 78 12.83 26.45 47.44
CA ARG A 78 11.45 26.88 47.19
C ARG A 78 10.96 27.72 48.37
N PRO A 79 11.16 29.06 48.33
CA PRO A 79 10.70 29.93 49.41
C PRO A 79 9.18 29.89 49.51
N ALA A 80 8.66 29.89 50.74
CA ALA A 80 7.22 29.83 50.99
C ALA A 80 6.53 31.18 50.75
N ARG A 81 7.25 32.29 50.94
CA ARG A 81 6.79 33.66 50.71
C ARG A 81 7.82 34.41 49.87
N ILE A 82 7.35 35.39 49.09
CA ILE A 82 8.25 36.18 48.23
C ILE A 82 9.30 36.94 49.04
N ASP A 83 8.96 37.41 50.25
CA ASP A 83 9.88 38.11 51.16
C ASP A 83 11.01 37.24 51.69
N ASP A 84 10.89 35.91 51.59
CA ASP A 84 11.92 34.96 52.01
C ASP A 84 12.87 34.61 50.84
N ALA A 85 12.57 35.06 49.62
CA ALA A 85 13.40 34.81 48.45
C ALA A 85 14.72 35.60 48.50
N ARG A 86 15.84 34.93 48.23
CA ARG A 86 17.19 35.52 48.19
C ARG A 86 17.94 34.97 46.98
N GLY A 87 18.79 35.79 46.37
CA GLY A 87 19.56 35.39 45.20
C GLY A 87 18.74 35.36 43.91
N GLU A 88 19.21 34.63 42.91
CA GLU A 88 18.52 34.44 41.62
C GLU A 88 17.21 33.66 41.82
N LEU A 89 16.14 34.12 41.19
CA LEU A 89 14.78 33.61 41.42
C LEU A 89 14.05 33.30 40.10
N VAL A 90 13.27 32.23 40.08
CA VAL A 90 12.27 31.97 39.03
C VAL A 90 10.89 32.10 39.65
N VAL A 91 10.03 32.94 39.08
CA VAL A 91 8.64 33.16 39.53
C VAL A 91 7.70 32.60 38.48
N ILE A 92 6.81 31.69 38.88
CA ILE A 92 5.79 31.11 38.00
C ILE A 92 4.42 31.65 38.45
N ALA A 93 3.72 32.33 37.55
CA ALA A 93 2.46 33.00 37.84
C ALA A 93 1.50 33.02 36.65
N ALA A 94 0.20 33.17 36.92
CA ALA A 94 -0.84 33.36 35.91
C ALA A 94 -1.51 34.73 36.10
N LEU A 95 -1.84 35.38 34.99
CA LEU A 95 -2.51 36.69 34.99
C LEU A 95 -3.83 36.67 35.77
N GLY A 96 -4.12 37.78 36.45
CA GLY A 96 -5.37 38.01 37.20
C GLY A 96 -5.54 37.16 38.46
N ARG A 97 -4.51 36.39 38.85
CA ARG A 97 -4.54 35.50 40.04
C ARG A 97 -3.26 35.57 40.89
N SER A 98 -2.40 36.57 40.67
CA SER A 98 -1.10 36.64 41.32
C SER A 98 -0.77 38.04 41.82
N ALA A 99 -0.74 38.21 43.15
CA ALA A 99 -0.43 39.51 43.76
C ALA A 99 1.05 39.89 43.53
N VAL A 100 1.92 38.89 43.47
CA VAL A 100 3.34 39.05 43.14
C VAL A 100 3.53 39.57 41.70
N LEU A 101 2.73 39.08 40.76
CA LEU A 101 2.75 39.57 39.38
C LEU A 101 2.19 41.00 39.28
N ASP A 102 1.07 41.27 39.96
CA ASP A 102 0.42 42.57 40.00
C ASP A 102 1.32 43.65 40.63
N ASP A 103 2.09 43.31 41.67
CA ASP A 103 3.08 44.20 42.30
C ASP A 103 4.18 44.62 41.31
N LEU A 104 4.72 43.68 40.52
CA LEU A 104 5.74 44.00 39.51
C LEU A 104 5.19 44.91 38.40
N VAL A 105 3.95 44.68 37.96
CA VAL A 105 3.28 45.51 36.96
C VAL A 105 3.01 46.91 37.53
N ALA A 106 2.48 47.00 38.76
CA ALA A 106 2.19 48.27 39.43
C ALA A 106 3.44 49.12 39.68
N ARG A 107 4.60 48.47 39.91
CA ARG A 107 5.91 49.15 40.05
C ARG A 107 6.59 49.45 38.70
N HIS A 108 5.91 49.19 37.58
CA HIS A 108 6.45 49.34 36.21
C HIS A 108 7.73 48.53 35.94
N LYS A 109 7.94 47.42 36.68
CA LYS A 109 9.08 46.51 36.48
C LYS A 109 8.81 45.39 35.48
N LEU A 110 7.55 45.15 35.16
CA LEU A 110 7.11 44.11 34.24
C LEU A 110 6.01 44.65 33.33
N GLN A 111 6.13 44.37 32.03
CA GLN A 111 5.10 44.66 31.03
C GLN A 111 4.63 43.35 30.41
N LEU A 112 3.31 43.16 30.35
CA LEU A 112 2.66 41.92 29.88
C LEU A 112 1.67 42.18 28.74
N ASP A 113 1.94 43.21 27.94
CA ASP A 113 1.07 43.61 26.84
C ASP A 113 0.82 42.46 25.85
N GLY A 114 -0.45 42.34 25.44
CA GLY A 114 -0.89 41.31 24.48
C GLY A 114 -1.04 39.90 25.06
N LEU A 115 -0.79 39.68 26.35
CA LEU A 115 -0.99 38.38 27.03
C LEU A 115 -2.45 38.18 27.51
N GLN A 116 -3.10 39.26 27.97
CA GLN A 116 -4.48 39.20 28.47
C GLN A 116 -5.46 38.66 27.42
N GLY A 117 -6.31 37.71 27.81
CA GLY A 117 -7.37 37.15 26.96
C GLY A 117 -6.89 36.19 25.85
N ARG A 118 -5.58 35.90 25.77
CA ARG A 118 -5.03 34.87 24.87
C ARG A 118 -5.18 33.48 25.50
N TRP A 119 -5.44 32.48 24.67
CA TRP A 119 -5.50 31.07 25.09
C TRP A 119 -4.08 30.50 25.23
N GLU A 120 -3.73 30.05 26.43
CA GLU A 120 -2.50 29.31 26.74
C GLU A 120 -1.19 29.99 26.33
N ALA A 121 -1.22 31.32 26.21
CA ALA A 121 -0.05 32.11 25.89
C ALA A 121 0.82 32.31 27.13
N TYR A 122 2.12 32.53 26.93
CA TYR A 122 3.02 32.88 28.02
C TYR A 122 4.03 33.96 27.65
N ARG A 123 4.59 34.59 28.68
CA ARG A 123 5.73 35.49 28.62
C ARG A 123 6.77 35.07 29.67
N GLN A 124 8.02 34.96 29.25
CA GLN A 124 9.18 34.81 30.11
C GLN A 124 9.95 36.12 30.05
N VAL A 125 10.23 36.74 31.20
CA VAL A 125 10.92 38.03 31.28
C VAL A 125 11.95 38.00 32.39
N VAL A 126 13.20 38.36 32.07
CA VAL A 126 14.22 38.61 33.10
C VAL A 126 14.02 40.03 33.63
N VAL A 127 13.70 40.15 34.92
CA VAL A 127 13.48 41.41 35.63
C VAL A 127 14.66 41.66 36.56
N GLU A 128 15.27 42.84 36.47
CA GLU A 128 16.36 43.25 37.36
C GLU A 128 15.82 43.86 38.66
N GLN A 129 16.49 43.51 39.76
CA GLN A 129 16.20 43.97 41.13
C GLN A 129 14.69 43.97 41.47
N PRO A 130 13.93 42.89 41.21
CA PRO A 130 12.47 42.90 41.34
C PRO A 130 12.02 43.19 42.77
N TRP A 131 12.65 42.54 43.76
CA TRP A 131 12.43 42.73 45.20
C TRP A 131 13.76 42.83 45.95
N PRO A 132 13.77 43.40 47.18
CA PRO A 132 14.98 43.45 48.01
C PRO A 132 15.59 42.06 48.23
N GLY A 133 16.91 41.93 48.02
CA GLY A 133 17.63 40.66 48.18
C GLY A 133 17.54 39.69 46.99
N VAL A 134 16.81 40.05 45.93
CA VAL A 134 16.71 39.30 44.67
C VAL A 134 17.38 40.14 43.56
N PRO A 135 18.61 39.80 43.12
CA PRO A 135 19.33 40.58 42.10
C PRO A 135 18.61 40.57 40.74
N ARG A 136 18.10 39.40 40.32
CA ARG A 136 17.30 39.22 39.10
C ARG A 136 16.26 38.12 39.35
N ALA A 137 15.12 38.22 38.68
CA ALA A 137 14.16 37.13 38.60
C ALA A 137 13.73 36.85 37.17
N LEU A 138 13.54 35.58 36.82
CA LEU A 138 12.89 35.15 35.60
C LEU A 138 11.41 34.96 35.92
N VAL A 139 10.58 35.88 35.44
CA VAL A 139 9.13 35.80 35.61
C VAL A 139 8.54 35.06 34.43
N ILE A 140 7.90 33.93 34.70
CA ILE A 140 7.12 33.12 33.74
C ILE A 140 5.64 33.41 34.00
N ALA A 141 5.07 34.30 33.20
CA ALA A 141 3.68 34.72 33.28
C ALA A 141 2.84 34.04 32.20
N GLY A 142 1.84 33.27 32.61
CA GLY A 142 0.81 32.72 31.70
C GLY A 142 -0.38 33.67 31.54
N SER A 143 -1.00 33.67 30.36
CA SER A 143 -2.32 34.28 30.17
C SER A 143 -3.41 33.56 30.95
N ASP A 144 -3.21 32.26 31.15
CA ASP A 144 -4.00 31.36 31.98
C ASP A 144 -3.07 30.34 32.66
N ARG A 145 -3.68 29.40 33.41
CA ARG A 145 -2.95 28.36 34.14
C ARG A 145 -2.03 27.51 33.25
N ARG A 146 -2.49 27.13 32.04
CA ARG A 146 -1.75 26.26 31.12
C ARG A 146 -0.64 27.02 30.40
N GLY A 147 -0.87 28.29 30.06
CA GLY A 147 0.19 29.16 29.55
C GLY A 147 1.42 29.20 30.48
N ALA A 148 1.20 29.38 31.79
CA ALA A 148 2.30 29.39 32.77
C ALA A 148 3.01 28.03 32.85
N VAL A 149 2.25 26.92 32.79
CA VAL A 149 2.80 25.55 32.74
C VAL A 149 3.68 25.34 31.51
N PHE A 150 3.20 25.71 30.31
CA PHE A 150 3.96 25.56 29.07
C PHE A 150 5.20 26.43 29.04
N GLY A 151 5.11 27.68 29.50
CA GLY A 151 6.27 28.56 29.65
C GLY A 151 7.32 27.98 30.60
N THR A 152 6.91 27.21 31.60
CA THR A 152 7.80 26.53 32.54
C THR A 152 8.47 25.30 31.91
N TYR A 153 7.69 24.40 31.31
CA TYR A 153 8.26 23.18 30.71
C TYR A 153 9.06 23.44 29.42
N GLU A 154 8.75 24.50 28.68
CA GLU A 154 9.58 24.93 27.55
C GLU A 154 10.97 25.39 28.03
N LEU A 155 11.07 25.98 29.23
CA LEU A 155 12.35 26.27 29.86
C LEU A 155 13.05 24.99 30.33
N SER A 156 12.33 24.02 30.93
CA SER A 156 12.88 22.69 31.27
C SER A 156 13.54 22.02 30.05
N ALA A 157 12.86 22.02 28.91
CA ALA A 157 13.39 21.46 27.67
C ALA A 157 14.68 22.18 27.23
N ARG A 158 14.70 23.52 27.26
CA ARG A 158 15.88 24.32 26.85
C ARG A 158 17.08 24.19 27.79
N ILE A 159 16.88 23.89 29.08
CA ILE A 159 18.00 23.59 29.98
C ILE A 159 18.53 22.14 29.84
N GLY A 160 17.85 21.31 29.05
CA GLY A 160 18.28 19.95 28.69
C GLY A 160 17.49 18.82 29.35
N VAL A 161 16.29 19.09 29.89
CA VAL A 161 15.39 18.03 30.39
C VAL A 161 14.36 17.69 29.32
N SER A 162 14.62 16.58 28.61
CA SER A 162 13.70 16.09 27.58
C SER A 162 12.31 15.76 28.13
N PRO A 163 11.21 16.01 27.39
CA PRO A 163 9.88 15.47 27.70
C PRO A 163 9.88 13.95 27.92
N TRP A 164 10.82 13.26 27.26
CA TRP A 164 10.99 11.81 27.31
C TRP A 164 11.98 11.34 28.38
N ALA A 165 12.43 12.21 29.29
CA ALA A 165 13.39 11.85 30.34
C ALA A 165 12.92 10.66 31.20
N TRP A 166 11.62 10.57 31.46
CA TRP A 166 11.04 9.41 32.14
C TRP A 166 10.46 8.37 31.16
N TRP A 167 9.78 8.80 30.09
CA TRP A 167 9.08 7.88 29.18
C TRP A 167 9.98 7.11 28.20
N ALA A 168 11.21 7.57 27.99
CA ALA A 168 12.19 6.88 27.15
C ALA A 168 13.64 6.96 27.69
N ASP A 169 13.78 7.11 29.01
CA ASP A 169 15.07 7.10 29.73
C ASP A 169 16.12 8.09 29.18
N VAL A 170 15.66 9.19 28.59
CA VAL A 170 16.55 10.19 28.01
C VAL A 170 17.35 10.86 29.15
N PRO A 171 18.69 10.74 29.17
CA PRO A 171 19.47 11.19 30.29
C PRO A 171 19.52 12.72 30.37
N VAL A 172 19.40 13.25 31.59
CA VAL A 172 19.61 14.68 31.86
C VAL A 172 21.09 14.93 32.16
N GLU A 173 21.73 15.79 31.37
CA GLU A 173 23.12 16.16 31.58
C GLU A 173 23.29 17.06 32.80
N LYS A 174 24.26 16.73 33.66
CA LYS A 174 24.65 17.60 34.76
C LYS A 174 25.44 18.80 34.23
N LYS A 175 25.05 20.01 34.65
CA LYS A 175 25.67 21.28 34.24
C LYS A 175 26.02 22.10 35.48
N ALA A 176 27.27 22.54 35.56
CA ALA A 176 27.73 23.40 36.65
C ALA A 176 27.15 24.82 36.51
N ASP A 177 27.00 25.30 35.28
CA ASP A 177 26.52 26.64 34.99
C ASP A 177 25.48 26.63 33.87
N VAL A 178 24.37 27.32 34.12
CA VAL A 178 23.26 27.52 33.18
C VAL A 178 22.71 28.93 33.41
N PHE A 179 22.68 29.75 32.38
CA PHE A 179 22.18 31.13 32.42
C PHE A 179 21.03 31.32 31.45
N VAL A 180 20.26 32.38 31.66
CA VAL A 180 19.19 32.84 30.77
C VAL A 180 19.48 34.30 30.41
N ALA A 181 19.63 34.61 29.12
CA ALA A 181 19.89 35.96 28.65
C ALA A 181 18.77 36.95 29.05
N ALA A 182 19.11 38.23 29.23
CA ALA A 182 18.15 39.28 29.54
C ALA A 182 17.08 39.47 28.45
N GLY A 183 15.98 40.14 28.81
CA GLY A 183 14.90 40.51 27.91
C GLY A 183 13.65 39.65 28.08
N ALA A 184 12.79 39.64 27.06
CA ALA A 184 11.48 39.02 27.09
C ALA A 184 11.25 38.11 25.88
N ARG A 185 10.60 36.96 26.11
CA ARG A 185 10.16 35.99 25.10
C ARG A 185 8.73 35.57 25.39
N GLY A 186 7.94 35.26 24.37
CA GLY A 186 6.62 34.68 24.56
C GLY A 186 6.17 33.88 23.36
N ASP A 187 5.21 33.00 23.57
CA ASP A 187 4.66 32.12 22.54
C ASP A 187 3.22 31.72 22.91
N GLN A 188 2.51 31.13 21.95
CA GLN A 188 1.13 30.64 22.11
C GLN A 188 0.84 29.52 21.10
N PRO A 189 -0.13 28.62 21.37
CA PRO A 189 -0.45 27.55 20.44
C PRO A 189 -1.22 28.05 19.20
N GLY A 190 -0.98 27.39 18.06
CA GLY A 190 -1.76 27.54 16.83
C GLY A 190 -3.05 26.71 16.82
N VAL A 191 -3.05 25.54 17.46
CA VAL A 191 -4.23 24.66 17.60
C VAL A 191 -4.74 24.69 19.05
N ARG A 192 -6.05 24.85 19.26
CA ARG A 192 -6.62 25.10 20.60
C ARG A 192 -6.56 23.89 21.54
N TYR A 193 -6.99 22.72 21.10
CA TYR A 193 -6.89 21.46 21.84
C TYR A 193 -5.92 20.51 21.11
N ARG A 194 -4.93 19.97 21.81
CA ARG A 194 -3.81 19.22 21.22
C ARG A 194 -3.50 18.03 22.11
N GLY A 195 -3.59 16.82 21.60
CA GLY A 195 -3.51 15.66 22.49
C GLY A 195 -3.33 14.33 21.81
N ILE A 196 -3.40 13.30 22.65
CA ILE A 196 -3.27 11.91 22.26
C ILE A 196 -4.50 11.13 22.73
N PHE A 197 -4.77 10.03 22.05
CA PHE A 197 -5.71 8.99 22.46
C PHE A 197 -4.93 7.71 22.73
N ILE A 198 -5.00 7.24 23.98
CA ILE A 198 -4.50 5.92 24.36
C ILE A 198 -5.59 4.92 23.99
N ASN A 199 -5.32 4.10 22.98
CA ASN A 199 -6.22 3.09 22.46
C ASN A 199 -5.42 1.82 22.15
N ASP A 200 -6.11 0.74 21.77
CA ASP A 200 -5.48 -0.49 21.30
C ASP A 200 -4.50 -1.07 22.35
N GLU A 201 -4.70 -0.69 23.62
CA GLU A 201 -3.68 -0.68 24.67
C GLU A 201 -3.36 -2.06 25.25
N ALA A 202 -4.01 -3.10 24.72
CA ALA A 202 -3.87 -4.48 25.17
C ALA A 202 -3.26 -5.36 24.06
N PRO A 203 -2.23 -6.16 24.38
CA PRO A 203 -1.75 -6.47 25.74
C PRO A 203 -0.70 -5.51 26.31
N ALA A 204 -0.04 -4.68 25.50
CA ALA A 204 1.23 -4.05 25.88
C ALA A 204 1.15 -3.05 27.05
N LEU A 205 0.58 -1.86 26.83
CA LEU A 205 0.45 -0.82 27.87
C LEU A 205 -0.36 -1.32 29.06
N SER A 206 -1.40 -2.11 28.78
CA SER A 206 -2.28 -2.70 29.78
C SER A 206 -1.54 -3.56 30.78
N SER A 207 -0.76 -4.55 30.30
CA SER A 207 0.02 -5.44 31.17
C SER A 207 1.13 -4.67 31.89
N TRP A 208 1.77 -3.72 31.21
CA TRP A 208 2.79 -2.87 31.83
C TRP A 208 2.23 -1.99 32.95
N ALA A 209 1.11 -1.30 32.73
CA ALA A 209 0.46 -0.45 33.72
C ALA A 209 -0.05 -1.28 34.90
N GLN A 210 -0.58 -2.48 34.64
CA GLN A 210 -0.96 -3.42 35.68
C GLN A 210 0.23 -3.82 36.56
N ALA A 211 1.36 -4.19 35.96
CA ALA A 211 2.55 -4.61 36.69
C ALA A 211 3.21 -3.46 37.48
N LYS A 212 3.21 -2.24 36.91
CA LYS A 212 3.96 -1.09 37.45
C LYS A 212 3.17 -0.25 38.44
N PHE A 213 1.87 -0.06 38.19
CA PHE A 213 1.02 0.86 38.94
C PHE A 213 -0.21 0.18 39.55
N GLY A 214 -0.45 -1.11 39.25
CA GLY A 214 -1.69 -1.80 39.63
C GLY A 214 -2.87 -1.52 38.70
N GLY A 215 -2.64 -0.90 37.54
CA GLY A 215 -3.64 -0.56 36.53
C GLY A 215 -3.49 0.89 36.03
N THR A 216 -4.41 1.33 35.18
CA THR A 216 -4.48 2.71 34.67
C THR A 216 -5.16 3.65 35.68
N ASN A 217 -4.53 3.88 36.83
CA ASN A 217 -5.03 4.75 37.91
C ASN A 217 -4.36 6.14 37.92
N ALA A 218 -4.63 6.97 38.94
CA ALA A 218 -4.05 8.31 39.01
C ALA A 218 -2.51 8.34 39.01
N ALA A 219 -1.83 7.32 39.56
CA ALA A 219 -0.37 7.25 39.57
C ALA A 219 0.21 6.99 38.16
N PHE A 220 -0.45 6.13 37.37
CA PHE A 220 -0.14 5.97 35.95
C PHE A 220 -0.40 7.27 35.18
N TYR A 221 -1.58 7.87 35.37
CA TYR A 221 -1.98 9.05 34.63
C TYR A 221 -1.18 10.31 34.99
N GLU A 222 -0.62 10.43 36.20
CA GLU A 222 0.30 11.53 36.54
C GLU A 222 1.45 11.63 35.53
N HIS A 223 2.05 10.48 35.18
CA HIS A 223 3.11 10.40 34.19
C HIS A 223 2.63 10.74 32.77
N VAL A 224 1.41 10.34 32.41
CA VAL A 224 0.81 10.68 31.10
C VAL A 224 0.52 12.17 31.00
N PHE A 225 -0.07 12.77 32.04
CA PHE A 225 -0.38 14.19 32.09
C PHE A 225 0.89 15.04 32.05
N GLU A 226 1.93 14.66 32.79
CA GLU A 226 3.22 15.35 32.73
C GLU A 226 3.83 15.29 31.31
N LEU A 227 3.77 14.14 30.64
CA LEU A 227 4.27 13.99 29.26
C LEU A 227 3.53 14.93 28.29
N ILE A 228 2.19 14.90 28.31
CA ILE A 228 1.35 15.75 27.46
C ILE A 228 1.70 17.22 27.67
N LEU A 229 1.79 17.67 28.93
CA LEU A 229 2.10 19.07 29.25
C LEU A 229 3.54 19.46 28.84
N ARG A 230 4.52 18.56 29.00
CA ARG A 230 5.90 18.79 28.56
C ARG A 230 6.03 18.88 27.03
N LEU A 231 5.18 18.15 26.30
CA LEU A 231 5.05 18.24 24.84
C LEU A 231 4.13 19.38 24.39
N ARG A 232 3.66 20.23 25.32
CA ARG A 232 2.74 21.35 25.08
C ARG A 232 1.37 20.94 24.51
N GLY A 233 1.00 19.67 24.71
CA GLY A 233 -0.38 19.21 24.59
C GLY A 233 -1.22 19.64 25.80
N ASN A 234 -2.54 19.54 25.68
CA ASN A 234 -3.48 19.91 26.75
C ASN A 234 -4.71 18.99 26.86
N THR A 235 -4.89 18.00 25.97
CA THR A 235 -6.05 17.11 26.01
C THR A 235 -5.66 15.63 25.95
N LEU A 236 -6.48 14.77 26.55
CA LEU A 236 -6.31 13.32 26.55
C LEU A 236 -7.66 12.63 26.34
N TRP A 237 -7.67 11.63 25.45
CA TRP A 237 -8.65 10.54 25.51
C TRP A 237 -7.98 9.34 26.21
N PRO A 238 -8.49 8.91 27.38
CA PRO A 238 -7.85 7.89 28.20
C PRO A 238 -8.04 6.47 27.62
N ALA A 239 -7.27 5.52 28.13
CA ALA A 239 -7.46 4.09 27.84
C ALA A 239 -8.88 3.65 28.19
N MET A 240 -9.53 2.93 27.27
CA MET A 240 -10.97 2.66 27.35
C MET A 240 -11.40 1.27 26.92
N TRP A 241 -10.49 0.41 26.41
CA TRP A 241 -10.88 -0.97 26.12
C TRP A 241 -11.29 -1.67 27.40
N GLN A 242 -12.38 -2.44 27.31
CA GLN A 242 -12.91 -3.14 28.46
C GLN A 242 -11.84 -4.02 29.13
N PRO A 243 -11.79 -4.05 30.47
CA PRO A 243 -12.72 -3.43 31.41
C PRO A 243 -12.21 -2.08 31.96
N ARG A 244 -11.74 -1.14 31.13
CA ARG A 244 -11.20 0.16 31.61
C ARG A 244 -12.24 1.26 31.55
N ALA A 245 -12.25 2.11 32.58
CA ALA A 245 -13.11 3.29 32.66
C ALA A 245 -12.44 4.38 33.53
N PHE A 246 -11.71 5.29 32.90
CA PHE A 246 -10.90 6.35 33.55
C PHE A 246 -11.45 6.90 34.88
N ALA A 247 -12.65 7.49 34.85
CA ALA A 247 -13.23 8.15 36.02
C ALA A 247 -13.84 7.18 37.04
N ALA A 248 -14.12 5.93 36.65
CA ALA A 248 -14.72 4.91 37.51
C ALA A 248 -13.66 3.99 38.15
N ASP A 249 -12.54 3.76 37.47
CA ASP A 249 -11.43 2.95 37.98
C ASP A 249 -10.71 3.66 39.13
N ASP A 250 -10.51 4.97 39.00
CA ASP A 250 -9.96 5.81 40.07
C ASP A 250 -10.49 7.26 39.95
N PRO A 251 -11.46 7.69 40.79
CA PRO A 251 -11.97 9.05 40.78
C PRO A 251 -10.90 10.13 40.99
N ARG A 252 -9.75 9.79 41.63
CA ARG A 252 -8.63 10.72 41.80
C ARG A 252 -7.98 11.09 40.47
N ALA A 253 -8.07 10.23 39.45
CA ALA A 253 -7.48 10.49 38.14
C ALA A 253 -8.14 11.71 37.47
N ALA A 254 -9.47 11.85 37.55
CA ALA A 254 -10.20 13.01 37.03
C ALA A 254 -9.84 14.31 37.78
N VAL A 255 -9.71 14.22 39.11
CA VAL A 255 -9.25 15.37 39.93
C VAL A 255 -7.82 15.75 39.56
N LEU A 256 -6.94 14.77 39.35
CA LEU A 256 -5.54 15.01 39.04
C LEU A 256 -5.37 15.64 37.65
N ALA A 257 -6.15 15.19 36.67
CA ALA A 257 -6.18 15.78 35.34
C ALA A 257 -6.47 17.29 35.43
N ASP A 258 -7.55 17.66 36.13
CA ASP A 258 -7.90 19.06 36.35
C ASP A 258 -6.83 19.81 37.16
N GLU A 259 -6.28 19.23 38.23
CA GLU A 259 -5.23 19.87 39.02
C GLU A 259 -3.97 20.15 38.20
N MET A 260 -3.55 19.24 37.32
CA MET A 260 -2.40 19.43 36.44
C MET A 260 -2.72 20.32 35.22
N GLY A 261 -4.01 20.49 34.92
CA GLY A 261 -4.51 21.34 33.84
C GLY A 261 -4.77 20.62 32.52
N VAL A 262 -4.89 19.29 32.50
CA VAL A 262 -5.24 18.50 31.32
C VAL A 262 -6.76 18.51 31.13
N VAL A 263 -7.20 18.84 29.91
CA VAL A 263 -8.60 18.78 29.48
C VAL A 263 -8.94 17.33 29.15
N MET A 264 -9.96 16.78 29.80
CA MET A 264 -10.37 15.40 29.52
C MET A 264 -11.43 15.33 28.43
N GLY A 265 -11.26 14.40 27.50
CA GLY A 265 -12.30 14.00 26.55
C GLY A 265 -12.50 12.49 26.55
N THR A 266 -13.41 12.02 25.71
CA THR A 266 -13.69 10.60 25.46
C THR A 266 -13.73 10.36 23.96
N SER A 267 -13.52 9.10 23.53
CA SER A 267 -13.56 8.78 22.10
C SER A 267 -14.95 9.05 21.50
N HIS A 268 -15.02 9.05 20.17
CA HIS A 268 -16.22 9.44 19.42
C HIS A 268 -17.48 8.58 19.69
N HIS A 269 -17.34 7.39 20.29
CA HIS A 269 -18.46 6.52 20.62
C HIS A 269 -18.75 6.43 22.13
N GLU A 270 -18.13 7.32 22.92
CA GLU A 270 -18.24 7.39 24.38
C GLU A 270 -18.86 8.73 24.82
N PRO A 271 -20.16 8.95 24.53
CA PRO A 271 -20.75 10.28 24.71
C PRO A 271 -20.94 10.64 26.18
N MET A 272 -20.99 11.95 26.44
CA MET A 272 -21.43 12.53 27.71
C MET A 272 -20.53 12.19 28.91
N MET A 273 -19.22 12.13 28.69
CA MET A 273 -18.19 11.86 29.72
C MET A 273 -18.34 10.48 30.37
N ARG A 274 -18.80 9.49 29.61
CA ARG A 274 -18.99 8.10 30.04
C ARG A 274 -18.11 7.17 29.21
N ALA A 275 -17.20 6.46 29.87
CA ALA A 275 -16.39 5.45 29.20
C ALA A 275 -17.27 4.25 28.80
N HIS A 276 -16.89 3.55 27.72
CA HIS A 276 -17.67 2.45 27.16
C HIS A 276 -18.00 1.36 28.20
N ASP A 277 -17.00 0.94 28.98
CA ASP A 277 -17.16 -0.11 30.01
C ASP A 277 -18.15 0.25 31.13
N GLU A 278 -18.37 1.55 31.40
CA GLU A 278 -19.32 1.99 32.43
C GLU A 278 -20.76 1.55 32.14
N TRP A 279 -21.12 1.37 30.88
CA TRP A 279 -22.47 0.93 30.49
C TRP A 279 -22.74 -0.50 30.94
N ALA A 280 -21.78 -1.40 30.72
CA ALA A 280 -21.85 -2.78 31.18
C ALA A 280 -21.87 -2.86 32.71
N ARG A 281 -20.98 -2.12 33.40
CA ARG A 281 -20.93 -2.04 34.88
C ARG A 281 -22.25 -1.56 35.50
N ALA A 282 -22.97 -0.67 34.81
CA ALA A 282 -24.24 -0.13 35.28
C ALA A 282 -25.45 -1.03 35.00
N GLY A 283 -25.28 -2.21 34.40
CA GLY A 283 -26.39 -3.08 33.99
C GLY A 283 -27.30 -2.40 32.96
N GLY A 284 -26.71 -1.63 32.05
CA GLY A 284 -27.43 -0.71 31.16
C GLY A 284 -28.44 -1.39 30.22
N GLY A 285 -28.18 -2.62 29.79
CA GLY A 285 -28.99 -3.34 28.80
C GLY A 285 -28.57 -3.00 27.37
N ALA A 286 -29.49 -3.06 26.40
CA ALA A 286 -29.17 -2.76 25.00
C ALA A 286 -28.73 -1.30 24.82
N TRP A 287 -27.60 -1.10 24.14
CA TRP A 287 -27.12 0.21 23.68
C TRP A 287 -27.87 0.65 22.41
N ASP A 288 -29.16 0.93 22.56
CA ASP A 288 -30.08 1.27 21.47
C ASP A 288 -31.05 2.36 21.94
N TYR A 289 -30.94 3.56 21.38
CA TYR A 289 -31.77 4.69 21.80
C TYR A 289 -33.26 4.49 21.48
N THR A 290 -33.59 3.70 20.46
CA THR A 290 -34.99 3.44 20.10
C THR A 290 -35.69 2.51 21.09
N LYS A 291 -34.91 1.69 21.83
CA LYS A 291 -35.44 0.69 22.77
C LYS A 291 -35.17 1.02 24.24
N ASN A 292 -34.17 1.85 24.54
CA ASN A 292 -33.64 2.02 25.89
C ASN A 292 -33.33 3.50 26.24
N ALA A 293 -34.07 4.43 25.63
CA ALA A 293 -33.81 5.87 25.71
C ALA A 293 -33.75 6.42 27.16
N ASP A 294 -34.67 6.01 28.04
CA ASP A 294 -34.73 6.52 29.42
C ASP A 294 -33.47 6.17 30.22
N LYS A 295 -32.99 4.93 30.10
CA LYS A 295 -31.75 4.51 30.78
C LYS A 295 -30.53 5.22 30.21
N LEU A 296 -30.45 5.38 28.89
CA LEU A 296 -29.36 6.12 28.25
C LEU A 296 -29.33 7.58 28.71
N ARG A 297 -30.48 8.26 28.75
CA ARG A 297 -30.59 9.62 29.29
C ARG A 297 -30.16 9.72 30.75
N GLY A 298 -30.60 8.78 31.60
CA GLY A 298 -30.18 8.72 33.00
C GLY A 298 -28.67 8.49 33.15
N PHE A 299 -28.11 7.60 32.34
CA PHE A 299 -26.68 7.28 32.30
C PHE A 299 -25.83 8.47 31.85
N TRP A 300 -26.24 9.18 30.80
CA TRP A 300 -25.57 10.40 30.32
C TRP A 300 -25.65 11.54 31.32
N ARG A 301 -26.81 11.73 31.99
CA ARG A 301 -26.97 12.72 33.05
C ARG A 301 -25.94 12.52 34.17
N GLY A 302 -25.73 11.27 34.61
CA GLY A 302 -24.73 10.96 35.62
C GLY A 302 -23.29 11.31 35.21
N GLY A 303 -22.95 11.19 33.93
CA GLY A 303 -21.64 11.60 33.41
C GLY A 303 -21.40 13.11 33.51
N ILE A 304 -22.40 13.92 33.13
CA ILE A 304 -22.34 15.38 33.24
C ILE A 304 -22.39 15.83 34.71
N GLU A 305 -23.17 15.15 35.56
CA GLU A 305 -23.17 15.43 37.01
C GLU A 305 -21.80 15.19 37.64
N ARG A 306 -21.12 14.09 37.25
CA ARG A 306 -19.74 13.82 37.67
C ARG A 306 -18.76 14.86 37.15
N MET A 307 -18.94 15.34 35.91
CA MET A 307 -18.13 16.45 35.35
C MET A 307 -18.26 17.73 36.20
N MET A 308 -19.44 18.00 36.77
CA MET A 308 -19.68 19.13 37.69
C MET A 308 -19.18 18.90 39.12
N GLY A 309 -18.53 17.76 39.40
CA GLY A 309 -18.06 17.35 40.71
C GLY A 309 -16.69 17.87 41.12
N ARG A 310 -16.20 18.97 40.51
CA ARG A 310 -14.85 19.49 40.78
C ARG A 310 -14.71 19.89 42.26
N PRO A 311 -13.63 19.47 42.95
CA PRO A 311 -13.34 19.97 44.30
C PRO A 311 -13.24 21.50 44.32
N GLY A 312 -13.98 22.14 45.23
CA GLY A 312 -14.10 23.61 45.26
C GLY A 312 -15.23 24.20 44.41
N GLY A 313 -15.97 23.35 43.67
CA GLY A 313 -17.15 23.71 42.89
C GLY A 313 -16.87 23.97 41.40
N GLY A 314 -17.90 23.78 40.58
CA GLY A 314 -17.84 23.98 39.13
C GLY A 314 -17.50 22.71 38.35
N ALA A 315 -17.24 22.87 37.05
CA ALA A 315 -16.90 21.77 36.15
C ALA A 315 -15.39 21.48 36.16
N PHE A 316 -15.02 20.20 36.04
CA PHE A 316 -13.70 19.80 35.56
C PHE A 316 -13.50 20.30 34.12
N ASP A 317 -12.28 20.69 33.76
CA ASP A 317 -11.93 21.02 32.37
C ASP A 317 -12.16 19.81 31.46
N SER A 318 -13.25 19.84 30.67
CA SER A 318 -13.69 18.72 29.83
C SER A 318 -14.10 19.19 28.43
N LEU A 319 -13.92 18.32 27.44
CA LEU A 319 -14.50 18.44 26.11
C LEU A 319 -15.52 17.31 25.92
N VAL A 320 -16.80 17.66 25.97
CA VAL A 320 -17.88 16.67 26.02
C VAL A 320 -18.17 16.10 24.63
N THR A 321 -17.95 14.80 24.45
CA THR A 321 -18.38 14.10 23.24
C THR A 321 -19.90 13.99 23.22
N ILE A 322 -20.51 14.40 22.10
CA ILE A 322 -21.96 14.28 21.83
C ILE A 322 -22.19 13.42 20.57
N GLY A 323 -23.45 13.09 20.32
CA GLY A 323 -23.84 12.08 19.34
C GLY A 323 -23.86 10.69 19.96
N MET A 324 -24.10 9.68 19.13
CA MET A 324 -24.09 8.27 19.55
C MET A 324 -23.72 7.42 18.33
N ARG A 325 -22.94 6.38 18.54
CA ARG A 325 -22.73 5.29 17.58
C ARG A 325 -23.21 3.98 18.21
N GLY A 326 -23.24 2.90 17.43
CA GLY A 326 -23.55 1.56 17.91
C GLY A 326 -22.57 1.11 19.01
N ASP A 327 -22.88 -0.02 19.64
CA ASP A 327 -22.09 -0.53 20.76
C ASP A 327 -20.67 -0.89 20.28
N GLY A 328 -19.62 -0.47 21.00
CA GLY A 328 -18.24 -0.87 20.71
C GLY A 328 -17.71 -0.51 19.30
N ASP A 329 -17.89 0.74 18.85
CA ASP A 329 -17.42 1.27 17.54
C ASP A 329 -18.24 0.81 16.30
N GLU A 330 -19.38 0.16 16.51
CA GLU A 330 -20.31 -0.26 15.44
C GLU A 330 -21.23 0.88 14.94
N PRO A 331 -21.82 0.78 13.73
CA PRO A 331 -22.86 1.71 13.28
C PRO A 331 -24.19 1.47 14.02
N MET A 332 -24.99 2.54 14.22
CA MET A 332 -26.31 2.42 14.86
C MET A 332 -27.38 1.72 14.00
N SER A 333 -27.24 1.77 12.68
CA SER A 333 -28.18 1.19 11.72
C SER A 333 -27.52 1.01 10.35
N ALA A 334 -28.08 0.14 9.51
CA ALA A 334 -27.59 -0.10 8.15
C ALA A 334 -27.90 1.04 7.13
N GLY A 335 -28.57 2.11 7.55
CA GLY A 335 -28.92 3.26 6.70
C GLY A 335 -28.92 4.59 7.46
N THR A 336 -29.18 5.69 6.74
CA THR A 336 -29.10 7.08 7.25
C THR A 336 -30.09 7.36 8.39
N ALA A 337 -29.58 7.47 9.62
CA ALA A 337 -30.38 7.72 10.83
C ALA A 337 -30.33 9.19 11.31
N THR A 338 -30.38 10.15 10.38
CA THR A 338 -30.21 11.59 10.68
C THR A 338 -31.19 12.10 11.73
N ALA A 339 -32.49 11.85 11.57
CA ALA A 339 -33.52 12.30 12.51
C ALA A 339 -33.35 11.71 13.92
N LEU A 340 -32.88 10.46 14.03
CA LEU A 340 -32.61 9.82 15.32
C LEU A 340 -31.42 10.48 16.01
N LEU A 341 -30.34 10.73 15.29
CA LEU A 341 -29.15 11.41 15.82
C LEU A 341 -29.44 12.85 16.23
N GLU A 342 -30.22 13.59 15.45
CA GLU A 342 -30.66 14.94 15.81
C GLU A 342 -31.50 14.93 17.11
N GLY A 343 -32.38 13.95 17.27
CA GLY A 343 -33.13 13.73 18.52
C GLY A 343 -32.23 13.43 19.71
N ILE A 344 -31.26 12.52 19.54
CA ILE A 344 -30.26 12.17 20.57
C ILE A 344 -29.44 13.38 21.01
N VAL A 345 -28.90 14.13 20.05
CA VAL A 345 -28.12 15.35 20.34
C VAL A 345 -28.99 16.41 21.02
N GLY A 346 -30.25 16.55 20.60
CA GLY A 346 -31.20 17.42 21.28
C GLY A 346 -31.40 17.05 22.76
N ASP A 347 -31.55 15.77 23.07
CA ASP A 347 -31.66 15.26 24.44
C ASP A 347 -30.37 15.45 25.24
N GLN A 348 -29.22 15.13 24.66
CA GLN A 348 -27.91 15.34 25.28
C GLN A 348 -27.69 16.81 25.65
N ARG A 349 -28.02 17.74 24.74
CA ARG A 349 -27.89 19.18 24.99
C ARG A 349 -28.84 19.68 26.07
N ARG A 350 -30.06 19.14 26.15
CA ARG A 350 -30.97 19.41 27.29
C ARG A 350 -30.36 18.96 28.61
N ILE A 351 -29.79 17.75 28.67
CA ILE A 351 -29.10 17.24 29.86
C ILE A 351 -27.94 18.16 30.26
N ILE A 352 -27.10 18.57 29.31
CA ILE A 352 -26.00 19.50 29.58
C ILE A 352 -26.54 20.78 30.20
N ALA A 353 -27.57 21.39 29.60
CA ALA A 353 -28.12 22.64 30.10
C ALA A 353 -28.76 22.51 31.50
N ASP A 354 -29.49 21.42 31.74
CA ASP A 354 -30.14 21.14 33.02
C ASP A 354 -29.12 20.96 34.16
N VAL A 355 -28.05 20.21 33.91
CA VAL A 355 -27.05 19.88 34.94
C VAL A 355 -26.11 21.06 35.18
N THR A 356 -25.61 21.70 34.12
CA THR A 356 -24.69 22.83 34.23
C THR A 356 -25.37 24.13 34.63
N ARG A 357 -26.70 24.21 34.50
CA ARG A 357 -27.51 25.43 34.71
C ARG A 357 -27.11 26.58 33.79
N GLN A 358 -26.53 26.26 32.62
CA GLN A 358 -26.13 27.22 31.59
C GLN A 358 -26.62 26.75 30.23
N PRO A 359 -26.74 27.64 29.23
CA PRO A 359 -26.98 27.19 27.86
C PRO A 359 -25.93 26.15 27.43
N ALA A 360 -26.36 25.08 26.75
CA ALA A 360 -25.46 23.98 26.37
C ALA A 360 -24.19 24.46 25.66
N GLY A 361 -24.29 25.46 24.77
CA GLY A 361 -23.15 26.03 24.05
C GLY A 361 -22.13 26.81 24.90
N LYS A 362 -22.32 26.91 26.22
CA LYS A 362 -21.28 27.36 27.16
C LYS A 362 -20.40 26.21 27.66
N THR A 363 -20.82 24.95 27.44
CA THR A 363 -20.03 23.75 27.70
C THR A 363 -19.36 23.29 26.40
N PRO A 364 -18.02 23.20 26.33
CA PRO A 364 -17.33 22.71 25.14
C PRO A 364 -17.81 21.32 24.74
N GLN A 365 -18.21 21.18 23.48
CA GLN A 365 -18.73 19.93 22.92
C GLN A 365 -18.00 19.60 21.62
N VAL A 366 -17.82 18.30 21.37
CA VAL A 366 -17.26 17.76 20.14
C VAL A 366 -18.17 16.68 19.57
N TRP A 367 -18.34 16.68 18.25
CA TRP A 367 -18.98 15.61 17.54
C TRP A 367 -18.08 15.14 16.40
N ALA A 368 -17.67 13.87 16.45
CA ALA A 368 -16.85 13.28 15.42
C ALA A 368 -17.70 12.76 14.26
N LEU A 369 -17.33 13.18 13.06
CA LEU A 369 -17.86 12.66 11.80
C LEU A 369 -17.07 11.40 11.41
N TYR A 370 -17.14 10.39 12.26
CA TYR A 370 -16.35 9.17 12.11
C TYR A 370 -17.13 8.11 11.36
N LYS A 371 -16.48 7.48 10.36
CA LYS A 371 -17.06 6.44 9.49
C LYS A 371 -18.41 6.86 8.90
N GLU A 372 -19.51 6.19 9.22
CA GLU A 372 -20.84 6.41 8.63
C GLU A 372 -21.46 7.76 9.02
N VAL A 373 -21.01 8.38 10.13
CA VAL A 373 -21.52 9.68 10.57
C VAL A 373 -21.11 10.80 9.59
N GLN A 374 -19.99 10.62 8.88
CA GLN A 374 -19.60 11.51 7.78
C GLN A 374 -20.64 11.47 6.65
N ASP A 375 -21.13 10.29 6.28
CA ASP A 375 -22.14 10.16 5.22
C ASP A 375 -23.46 10.82 5.62
N TYR A 376 -23.81 10.78 6.91
CA TYR A 376 -25.00 11.47 7.43
C TYR A 376 -24.85 12.99 7.35
N TYR A 377 -23.65 13.49 7.65
CA TYR A 377 -23.34 14.92 7.50
C TYR A 377 -23.42 15.37 6.04
N ASP A 378 -22.84 14.60 5.12
CA ASP A 378 -22.92 14.88 3.69
C ASP A 378 -24.37 14.78 3.16
N ALA A 379 -25.23 13.97 3.79
CA ALA A 379 -26.66 13.89 3.52
C ALA A 379 -27.53 14.97 4.20
N GLY A 380 -26.93 15.92 4.92
CA GLY A 380 -27.62 17.11 5.47
C GLY A 380 -27.96 17.06 6.96
N LEU A 381 -27.29 16.22 7.76
CA LEU A 381 -27.40 16.21 9.23
C LEU A 381 -27.19 17.61 9.82
N GLN A 382 -28.15 18.09 10.61
CA GLN A 382 -28.04 19.39 11.24
C GLN A 382 -27.18 19.33 12.51
N VAL A 383 -26.16 20.20 12.58
CA VAL A 383 -25.23 20.26 13.71
C VAL A 383 -25.23 21.67 14.32
N PRO A 384 -25.48 21.82 15.64
CA PRO A 384 -25.43 23.12 16.32
C PRO A 384 -24.08 23.84 16.13
N ASP A 385 -24.12 25.14 15.92
CA ASP A 385 -22.95 25.94 15.50
C ASP A 385 -21.81 26.03 16.51
N ASP A 386 -22.12 25.91 17.81
CA ASP A 386 -21.15 25.90 18.89
C ASP A 386 -20.39 24.58 19.07
N VAL A 387 -20.82 23.51 18.40
CA VAL A 387 -20.19 22.19 18.48
C VAL A 387 -18.96 22.13 17.58
N LEU A 388 -17.84 21.67 18.13
CA LEU A 388 -16.64 21.36 17.36
C LEU A 388 -16.91 20.16 16.46
N LEU A 389 -16.73 20.31 15.15
CA LEU A 389 -16.78 19.18 14.23
C LEU A 389 -15.41 18.54 14.08
N LEU A 390 -15.31 17.27 14.46
CA LEU A 390 -14.08 16.51 14.40
C LEU A 390 -14.09 15.62 13.16
N PHE A 391 -13.34 16.03 12.14
CA PHE A 391 -13.07 15.19 10.98
C PHE A 391 -12.08 14.10 11.32
N CYS A 392 -12.13 12.98 10.62
CA CYS A 392 -11.28 11.83 10.89
C CYS A 392 -10.49 11.44 9.65
N ASP A 393 -9.32 10.86 9.86
CA ASP A 393 -8.65 10.11 8.82
C ASP A 393 -9.36 8.77 8.53
N ASP A 394 -8.81 8.03 7.58
CA ASP A 394 -9.27 6.70 7.18
C ASP A 394 -8.71 5.58 8.05
N ASN A 395 -8.18 5.94 9.22
CA ASN A 395 -7.42 5.08 10.13
C ASN A 395 -6.05 4.65 9.61
N TRP A 396 -5.60 5.18 8.47
CA TRP A 396 -4.30 4.89 7.84
C TRP A 396 -3.54 6.18 7.52
N GLY A 397 -3.91 7.27 8.18
CA GLY A 397 -3.24 8.56 8.04
C GLY A 397 -3.69 9.37 6.82
N GLN A 398 -4.85 9.10 6.22
CA GLN A 398 -5.44 9.92 5.14
C GLN A 398 -6.71 10.61 5.63
N ILE A 399 -6.69 11.93 5.78
CA ILE A 399 -7.86 12.70 6.19
C ILE A 399 -8.97 12.50 5.15
N ARG A 400 -10.14 12.01 5.58
CA ARG A 400 -11.27 11.68 4.70
C ARG A 400 -11.97 12.92 4.19
N ARG A 401 -12.12 13.91 5.08
CA ARG A 401 -12.88 15.12 4.81
C ARG A 401 -12.33 16.28 5.60
N LEU A 402 -12.46 17.48 5.03
CA LEU A 402 -12.10 18.74 5.67
C LEU A 402 -13.17 19.78 5.32
N PRO A 403 -13.26 20.87 6.11
CA PRO A 403 -14.23 21.93 5.82
C PRO A 403 -13.95 22.57 4.46
N ALA A 404 -14.98 23.08 3.80
CA ALA A 404 -14.80 23.81 2.55
C ALA A 404 -13.82 25.00 2.77
N PRO A 405 -12.94 25.32 1.80
CA PRO A 405 -11.98 26.42 1.96
C PRO A 405 -12.66 27.74 2.37
N GLY A 406 -12.21 28.31 3.49
CA GLY A 406 -12.76 29.54 4.05
C GLY A 406 -14.03 29.38 4.89
N ALA A 407 -14.56 28.16 5.04
CA ALA A 407 -15.67 27.90 5.94
C ALA A 407 -15.25 28.16 7.39
N GLN A 408 -16.15 28.78 8.15
CA GLN A 408 -15.96 29.05 9.57
C GLN A 408 -17.22 28.68 10.32
N ARG A 409 -17.03 28.17 11.54
CA ARG A 409 -18.12 28.01 12.49
C ARG A 409 -17.65 28.31 13.91
N PRO A 410 -18.53 28.77 14.82
CA PRO A 410 -18.15 29.13 16.19
C PRO A 410 -17.43 28.01 16.97
N GLY A 411 -17.90 26.75 16.83
CA GLY A 411 -17.25 25.59 17.45
C GLY A 411 -15.90 25.18 16.82
N GLY A 412 -15.61 25.67 15.62
CA GLY A 412 -14.44 25.30 14.82
C GLY A 412 -14.46 23.88 14.27
N TYR A 413 -13.35 23.49 13.66
CA TYR A 413 -13.13 22.16 13.09
C TYR A 413 -11.85 21.54 13.66
N GLY A 414 -11.81 20.22 13.77
CA GLY A 414 -10.63 19.49 14.23
C GLY A 414 -10.36 18.23 13.40
N VAL A 415 -9.27 17.54 13.73
CA VAL A 415 -8.85 16.28 13.11
C VAL A 415 -8.54 15.23 14.18
N TYR A 416 -9.11 14.03 14.01
CA TYR A 416 -8.69 12.80 14.63
C TYR A 416 -7.83 12.00 13.65
N TYR A 417 -6.59 11.71 14.03
CA TYR A 417 -5.57 11.05 13.20
C TYR A 417 -5.09 9.74 13.83
N HIS A 418 -4.52 8.81 13.06
CA HIS A 418 -4.03 7.53 13.60
C HIS A 418 -2.52 7.32 13.37
N PHE A 419 -1.82 6.92 14.45
CA PHE A 419 -0.49 6.29 14.39
C PHE A 419 -0.53 4.80 14.72
N ASP A 420 -1.65 4.32 15.22
CA ASP A 420 -1.94 2.93 15.59
C ASP A 420 -3.40 2.62 15.25
N TYR A 421 -3.74 1.37 14.91
CA TYR A 421 -5.11 1.01 14.56
C TYR A 421 -5.44 -0.48 14.67
N VAL A 422 -6.66 -0.75 15.13
CA VAL A 422 -7.35 -2.05 15.06
C VAL A 422 -8.49 -2.00 14.06
N GLY A 423 -8.38 -2.78 12.99
CA GLY A 423 -9.43 -2.92 11.99
C GLY A 423 -8.94 -3.27 10.59
N TRP A 424 -9.77 -2.95 9.60
CA TRP A 424 -9.55 -3.30 8.19
C TRP A 424 -8.56 -2.33 7.50
N PRO A 425 -7.76 -2.77 6.51
CA PRO A 425 -7.58 -4.15 6.04
C PRO A 425 -6.79 -5.08 6.96
N ARG A 426 -6.03 -4.54 7.90
CA ARG A 426 -5.28 -5.26 8.93
C ARG A 426 -4.90 -4.32 10.05
N ASN A 427 -4.85 -4.82 11.28
CA ASN A 427 -4.29 -4.04 12.37
C ASN A 427 -2.84 -3.61 12.08
N TYR A 428 -2.42 -2.48 12.61
CA TYR A 428 -1.02 -2.14 12.77
C TYR A 428 -0.82 -1.58 14.18
N LYS A 429 -0.17 -2.37 15.04
CA LYS A 429 -0.15 -2.14 16.50
C LYS A 429 1.23 -2.21 17.14
N TRP A 430 2.21 -2.76 16.42
CA TRP A 430 3.45 -3.19 17.06
C TRP A 430 4.51 -2.09 17.17
N LEU A 431 4.83 -1.43 16.06
CA LEU A 431 5.92 -0.45 15.97
C LEU A 431 5.47 0.80 15.22
N ASN A 432 6.25 1.88 15.36
CA ASN A 432 6.04 3.08 14.56
C ASN A 432 6.18 2.80 13.06
N THR A 433 5.14 3.14 12.30
CA THR A 433 5.09 2.98 10.84
C THR A 433 4.69 4.28 10.14
N ASN A 434 4.87 5.40 10.84
CA ASN A 434 4.36 6.71 10.46
C ASN A 434 5.52 7.63 10.05
N GLN A 435 5.55 8.01 8.77
CA GLN A 435 6.45 9.05 8.26
C GLN A 435 5.98 10.43 8.73
N ILE A 436 6.87 11.20 9.36
CA ILE A 436 6.54 12.57 9.78
C ILE A 436 6.21 13.46 8.59
N GLU A 437 6.76 13.17 7.41
CA GLU A 437 6.47 13.88 6.17
C GLU A 437 5.02 13.65 5.74
N LYS A 438 4.48 12.45 6.01
CA LYS A 438 3.09 12.14 5.71
C LYS A 438 2.14 12.82 6.69
N THR A 439 2.48 12.76 7.98
CA THR A 439 1.77 13.52 9.02
C THR A 439 1.77 15.01 8.70
N TRP A 440 2.93 15.57 8.36
CA TRP A 440 3.04 16.97 7.93
C TRP A 440 2.12 17.30 6.78
N GLN A 441 2.17 16.50 5.71
CA GLN A 441 1.38 16.76 4.51
C GLN A 441 -0.12 16.83 4.81
N GLN A 442 -0.63 15.92 5.63
CA GLN A 442 -2.05 15.87 6.00
C GLN A 442 -2.44 16.98 6.99
N MET A 443 -1.62 17.21 8.00
CA MET A 443 -1.92 18.21 9.04
C MET A 443 -1.71 19.65 8.54
N ASP A 444 -0.81 19.87 7.57
CA ASP A 444 -0.66 21.16 6.87
C ASP A 444 -1.90 21.45 6.00
N LEU A 445 -2.46 20.43 5.33
CA LEU A 445 -3.72 20.56 4.60
C LEU A 445 -4.89 20.88 5.54
N ALA A 446 -4.97 20.20 6.70
CA ALA A 446 -5.97 20.49 7.72
C ALA A 446 -5.87 21.93 8.24
N HIS A 447 -4.64 22.38 8.53
CA HIS A 447 -4.36 23.75 8.94
C HIS A 447 -4.76 24.77 7.85
N ALA A 448 -4.38 24.51 6.59
CA ALA A 448 -4.71 25.38 5.47
C ALA A 448 -6.23 25.54 5.24
N GLN A 449 -7.03 24.56 5.69
CA GLN A 449 -8.49 24.62 5.64
C GLN A 449 -9.14 25.05 6.97
N GLY A 450 -8.35 25.46 7.96
CA GLY A 450 -8.84 26.06 9.21
C GLY A 450 -9.32 25.04 10.25
N ALA A 451 -8.89 23.78 10.17
CA ALA A 451 -9.22 22.75 11.15
C ALA A 451 -8.31 22.78 12.39
N ASP A 452 -8.25 23.94 13.07
CA ASP A 452 -7.30 24.21 14.17
C ASP A 452 -7.93 24.19 15.58
N ALA A 453 -9.16 23.71 15.73
CA ALA A 453 -9.83 23.68 17.03
C ALA A 453 -9.35 22.50 17.89
N LEU A 454 -9.22 21.30 17.31
CA LEU A 454 -8.77 20.10 18.01
C LEU A 454 -7.93 19.22 17.09
N TRP A 455 -6.69 18.93 17.47
CA TRP A 455 -5.88 17.86 16.88
C TRP A 455 -5.63 16.78 17.93
N ILE A 456 -6.12 15.57 17.66
CA ILE A 456 -5.92 14.41 18.51
C ILE A 456 -5.48 13.22 17.68
N VAL A 457 -4.51 12.45 18.19
CA VAL A 457 -3.94 11.30 17.46
C VAL A 457 -4.04 10.03 18.30
N ASN A 458 -4.50 8.92 17.72
CA ASN A 458 -4.39 7.60 18.31
C ASN A 458 -2.91 7.19 18.32
N VAL A 459 -2.37 6.90 19.51
CA VAL A 459 -0.96 6.56 19.72
C VAL A 459 -0.75 5.12 20.17
N GLY A 460 -1.79 4.29 20.13
CA GLY A 460 -1.75 2.94 20.69
C GLY A 460 -1.33 2.98 22.16
N ASP A 461 -0.26 2.23 22.44
CA ASP A 461 0.38 2.10 23.74
C ASP A 461 1.26 3.28 24.18
N ILE A 462 1.25 4.42 23.47
CA ILE A 462 2.21 5.54 23.57
C ILE A 462 3.61 5.16 23.04
N LYS A 463 4.18 4.05 23.52
CA LYS A 463 5.46 3.52 23.04
C LYS A 463 5.20 2.45 21.99
N PRO A 464 5.95 2.40 20.87
CA PRO A 464 7.13 3.19 20.55
C PRO A 464 6.84 4.36 19.57
N MET A 465 5.87 5.21 19.88
CA MET A 465 5.44 6.33 19.02
C MET A 465 6.05 7.69 19.45
N GLU A 466 7.14 7.70 20.21
CA GLU A 466 7.68 8.92 20.84
C GLU A 466 8.09 9.98 19.80
N PHE A 467 8.74 9.56 18.73
CA PHE A 467 9.17 10.44 17.64
C PHE A 467 7.99 11.10 16.90
N PRO A 468 7.02 10.34 16.35
CA PRO A 468 5.87 10.94 15.66
C PRO A 468 4.93 11.71 16.61
N ILE A 469 4.78 11.33 17.89
CA ILE A 469 4.03 12.12 18.88
C ILE A 469 4.68 13.48 19.09
N SER A 470 6.01 13.51 19.26
CA SER A 470 6.76 14.76 19.41
C SER A 470 6.52 15.67 18.20
N PHE A 471 6.63 15.10 16.99
CA PHE A 471 6.41 15.84 15.75
C PHE A 471 4.99 16.41 15.65
N PHE A 472 3.98 15.59 15.93
CA PHE A 472 2.57 15.97 15.85
C PHE A 472 2.23 17.13 16.80
N LEU A 473 2.68 17.05 18.06
CA LEU A 473 2.39 18.09 19.06
C LEU A 473 3.23 19.36 18.86
N ASP A 474 4.47 19.24 18.39
CA ASP A 474 5.28 20.42 18.00
C ASP A 474 4.67 21.14 16.79
N MET A 475 4.15 20.39 15.81
CA MET A 475 3.43 20.96 14.68
C MET A 475 2.11 21.59 15.13
N ALA A 476 1.33 20.94 16.00
CA ALA A 476 0.07 21.50 16.53
C ALA A 476 0.28 22.80 17.34
N TRP A 477 1.42 22.90 18.04
CA TRP A 477 1.79 24.13 18.75
C TRP A 477 2.05 25.29 17.79
N ALA A 478 2.68 25.05 16.64
CA ALA A 478 2.95 26.11 15.67
C ALA A 478 2.97 25.60 14.21
N PRO A 479 1.79 25.33 13.61
CA PRO A 479 1.70 24.73 12.29
C PRO A 479 2.45 25.55 11.23
N GLN A 480 2.34 26.87 11.28
CA GLN A 480 2.97 27.78 10.31
C GLN A 480 4.50 27.82 10.41
N ARG A 481 5.07 27.41 11.55
CA ARG A 481 6.54 27.33 11.74
C ARG A 481 7.10 25.99 11.27
N MET A 482 6.26 24.97 11.05
CA MET A 482 6.66 23.68 10.49
C MET A 482 6.69 23.72 8.96
N THR A 483 7.58 24.55 8.42
CA THR A 483 7.82 24.63 6.96
C THR A 483 8.50 23.35 6.45
N THR A 484 8.55 23.16 5.13
CA THR A 484 9.27 22.03 4.50
C THR A 484 10.75 21.95 4.92
N ALA A 485 11.40 23.10 5.11
CA ALA A 485 12.76 23.17 5.63
C ALA A 485 12.85 22.73 7.10
N LYS A 486 11.86 23.10 7.92
CA LYS A 486 11.81 22.69 9.33
C LYS A 486 11.48 21.20 9.46
N LEU A 487 10.58 20.67 8.62
CA LEU A 487 10.28 19.25 8.49
C LEU A 487 11.56 18.45 8.18
N ALA A 488 12.31 18.84 7.15
CA ALA A 488 13.55 18.16 6.76
C ALA A 488 14.63 18.19 7.88
N ALA A 489 14.66 19.25 8.68
CA ALA A 489 15.58 19.38 9.83
C ALA A 489 15.10 18.63 11.09
N TYR A 490 13.81 18.29 11.18
CA TYR A 490 13.19 17.80 12.41
C TYR A 490 13.85 16.53 12.98
N PRO A 491 14.15 15.48 12.19
CA PRO A 491 14.79 14.27 12.73
C PRO A 491 16.12 14.55 13.43
N ARG A 492 16.96 15.40 12.83
CA ARG A 492 18.23 15.84 13.42
C ARG A 492 17.99 16.68 14.68
N ASP A 493 17.07 17.64 14.63
CA ASP A 493 16.81 18.54 15.75
C ASP A 493 16.26 17.78 16.97
N TRP A 494 15.35 16.82 16.74
CA TRP A 494 14.84 15.93 17.77
C TRP A 494 15.95 15.02 18.32
N ALA A 495 16.79 14.45 17.46
CA ALA A 495 17.94 13.65 17.88
C ALA A 495 18.95 14.48 18.69
N ALA A 496 19.16 15.75 18.35
CA ALA A 496 20.03 16.65 19.11
C ALA A 496 19.46 16.95 20.51
N ALA A 497 18.14 17.16 20.61
CA ALA A 497 17.48 17.36 21.88
C ALA A 497 17.50 16.10 22.79
N THR A 498 17.53 14.91 22.18
CA THR A 498 17.48 13.63 22.90
C THR A 498 18.87 13.06 23.22
N PHE A 499 19.80 13.09 22.28
CA PHE A 499 21.12 12.45 22.39
C PHE A 499 22.30 13.44 22.40
N GLY A 500 22.02 14.73 22.29
CA GLY A 500 23.04 15.76 22.12
C GLY A 500 23.49 15.91 20.66
N PRO A 501 24.19 16.99 20.33
CA PRO A 501 24.46 17.37 18.94
C PRO A 501 25.47 16.47 18.21
N ALA A 502 26.33 15.75 18.95
CA ALA A 502 27.47 15.03 18.36
C ALA A 502 27.05 13.93 17.36
N GLN A 503 26.00 13.18 17.68
CA GLN A 503 25.48 12.09 16.84
C GLN A 503 24.13 12.44 16.19
N ALA A 504 23.65 13.68 16.36
CA ALA A 504 22.30 14.08 15.95
C ALA A 504 22.04 13.93 14.44
N GLY A 505 23.05 14.21 13.61
CA GLY A 505 22.95 14.06 12.15
C GLY A 505 22.74 12.60 11.74
N GLU A 506 23.57 11.71 12.28
CA GLU A 506 23.52 10.28 11.97
C GLU A 506 22.25 9.60 12.53
N ILE A 507 21.87 9.93 13.77
CA ILE A 507 20.62 9.43 14.36
C ILE A 507 19.40 9.96 13.59
N GLY A 508 19.40 11.23 13.22
CA GLY A 508 18.35 11.81 12.38
C GLY A 508 18.22 11.07 11.04
N ALA A 509 19.33 10.74 10.40
CA ALA A 509 19.34 9.97 9.16
C ALA A 509 18.79 8.54 9.33
N ILE A 510 19.10 7.89 10.46
CA ILE A 510 18.53 6.57 10.81
C ILE A 510 17.01 6.68 10.98
N LEU A 511 16.51 7.67 11.74
CA LEU A 511 15.08 7.88 11.98
C LEU A 511 14.33 8.13 10.67
N THR A 512 14.88 8.98 9.79
CA THR A 512 14.33 9.21 8.46
C THR A 512 14.27 7.91 7.67
N ARG A 513 15.38 7.16 7.59
CA ARG A 513 15.45 5.94 6.78
C ARG A 513 14.53 4.84 7.31
N TYR A 514 14.47 4.68 8.63
CA TYR A 514 13.53 3.79 9.31
C TYR A 514 12.09 4.13 8.95
N GLY A 515 11.68 5.40 9.09
CA GLY A 515 10.33 5.85 8.75
C GLY A 515 9.97 5.55 7.29
N GLN A 516 10.90 5.77 6.37
CA GLN A 516 10.71 5.39 4.96
C GLN A 516 10.53 3.89 4.76
N TYR A 517 11.32 3.08 5.43
CA TYR A 517 11.25 1.64 5.24
C TYR A 517 9.99 1.04 5.86
N ALA A 518 9.62 1.49 7.06
CA ALA A 518 8.42 1.06 7.78
C ALA A 518 7.11 1.49 7.09
N ALA A 519 7.11 2.63 6.40
CA ALA A 519 5.92 3.13 5.68
C ALA A 519 5.65 2.45 4.34
N ARG A 520 6.59 1.67 3.79
CA ARG A 520 6.35 0.92 2.53
C ARG A 520 5.27 -0.15 2.69
N ARG A 521 5.27 -0.83 3.83
CA ARG A 521 4.29 -1.85 4.21
C ARG A 521 4.36 -2.06 5.72
N LYS A 522 3.20 -1.99 6.39
CA LYS A 522 3.12 -2.20 7.84
C LYS A 522 3.63 -3.62 8.21
N PRO A 523 4.29 -3.82 9.35
CA PRO A 523 4.92 -5.09 9.73
C PRO A 523 3.96 -6.28 9.68
N GLU A 524 2.74 -6.09 10.18
CA GLU A 524 1.68 -7.10 10.22
C GLU A 524 1.19 -7.50 8.82
N LEU A 525 1.44 -6.67 7.80
CA LEU A 525 1.14 -6.94 6.39
C LEU A 525 2.30 -7.63 5.64
N VAL A 526 3.50 -7.68 6.22
CA VAL A 526 4.66 -8.34 5.58
C VAL A 526 4.51 -9.85 5.69
N ASP A 527 4.65 -10.52 4.56
CA ASP A 527 4.60 -11.98 4.41
C ASP A 527 5.53 -12.45 3.28
N GLU A 528 5.59 -13.75 3.02
CA GLU A 528 6.39 -14.35 1.95
C GLU A 528 5.99 -13.94 0.52
N HIS A 529 4.83 -13.30 0.35
CA HIS A 529 4.28 -12.87 -0.94
C HIS A 529 4.39 -11.36 -1.16
N SER A 530 4.84 -10.62 -0.16
CA SER A 530 4.85 -9.15 -0.17
C SER A 530 5.76 -8.54 -1.22
N PHE A 531 6.87 -9.21 -1.55
CA PHE A 531 7.85 -8.73 -2.55
C PHE A 531 8.34 -9.87 -3.45
N ALA A 532 8.64 -9.56 -4.70
CA ALA A 532 9.06 -10.55 -5.68
C ALA A 532 10.51 -11.04 -5.46
N LEU A 533 10.71 -12.36 -5.56
CA LEU A 533 12.03 -13.00 -5.71
C LEU A 533 12.44 -13.05 -7.19
N GLY A 534 13.74 -12.99 -7.46
CA GLY A 534 14.30 -13.23 -8.79
C GLY A 534 14.42 -14.72 -9.13
N PRO A 535 14.98 -15.10 -10.29
CA PRO A 535 15.15 -16.50 -10.69
C PRO A 535 16.03 -17.32 -9.73
N ALA A 536 15.72 -18.61 -9.66
CA ALA A 536 16.55 -19.62 -9.00
C ALA A 536 17.26 -20.45 -10.08
N THR A 537 18.59 -20.54 -9.99
CA THR A 537 19.42 -21.38 -10.86
C THR A 537 20.15 -22.42 -10.02
N ALA A 538 20.82 -23.39 -10.66
CA ALA A 538 21.63 -24.38 -9.95
C ALA A 538 22.70 -23.72 -9.06
N ASP A 539 23.33 -22.65 -9.56
CA ASP A 539 24.48 -22.02 -8.92
C ASP A 539 24.14 -20.77 -8.10
N ALA A 540 23.00 -20.12 -8.37
CA ALA A 540 22.65 -18.84 -7.75
C ALA A 540 21.16 -18.68 -7.45
N LEU A 541 20.86 -17.91 -6.40
CA LEU A 541 19.53 -17.47 -6.01
C LEU A 541 19.46 -15.95 -6.10
N ASP A 542 18.67 -15.42 -7.03
CA ASP A 542 18.47 -13.98 -7.16
C ASP A 542 17.38 -13.50 -6.21
N GLY A 543 17.77 -12.70 -5.22
CA GLY A 543 16.86 -12.18 -4.21
C GLY A 543 15.75 -11.25 -4.73
N GLY A 544 15.83 -10.73 -5.95
CA GLY A 544 14.82 -9.83 -6.52
C GLY A 544 14.59 -8.56 -5.70
N ASP A 545 13.36 -8.04 -5.71
CA ASP A 545 12.96 -6.89 -4.88
C ASP A 545 13.05 -7.21 -3.39
N PHE A 546 12.64 -8.42 -2.99
CA PHE A 546 12.66 -8.82 -1.59
C PHE A 546 14.10 -8.80 -1.02
N GLY A 547 15.05 -9.42 -1.72
CA GLY A 547 16.45 -9.46 -1.33
C GLY A 547 17.09 -8.07 -1.26
N ARG A 548 16.73 -7.16 -2.19
CA ARG A 548 17.16 -5.75 -2.14
C ARG A 548 16.69 -5.07 -0.85
N ARG A 549 15.43 -5.26 -0.46
CA ARG A 549 14.87 -4.68 0.77
C ARG A 549 15.51 -5.26 2.04
N VAL A 550 15.82 -6.56 2.04
CA VAL A 550 16.59 -7.18 3.13
C VAL A 550 18.00 -6.57 3.24
N ALA A 551 18.66 -6.29 2.11
CA ALA A 551 19.97 -5.64 2.09
C ALA A 551 19.90 -4.19 2.59
N GLU A 552 18.86 -3.44 2.21
CA GLU A 552 18.59 -2.09 2.72
C GLU A 552 18.44 -2.08 4.26
N TRP A 553 17.66 -3.00 4.82
CA TRP A 553 17.51 -3.15 6.27
C TRP A 553 18.83 -3.54 6.96
N ALA A 554 19.61 -4.46 6.37
CA ALA A 554 20.92 -4.85 6.90
C ALA A 554 21.93 -3.68 6.90
N ALA A 555 21.89 -2.82 5.88
CA ALA A 555 22.70 -1.60 5.84
C ALA A 555 22.29 -0.63 6.96
N LEU A 556 20.99 -0.48 7.22
CA LEU A 556 20.48 0.38 8.30
C LEU A 556 20.86 -0.17 9.68
N GLU A 557 20.75 -1.47 9.93
CA GLU A 557 21.25 -2.09 11.16
C GLU A 557 22.75 -1.87 11.38
N SER A 558 23.55 -1.97 10.31
CA SER A 558 25.00 -1.71 10.38
C SER A 558 25.28 -0.26 10.75
N HIS A 559 24.51 0.68 10.20
CA HIS A 559 24.62 2.10 10.53
C HIS A 559 24.24 2.38 11.99
N VAL A 560 23.16 1.76 12.48
CA VAL A 560 22.78 1.80 13.90
C VAL A 560 23.92 1.32 14.81
N ALA A 561 24.52 0.17 14.51
CA ALA A 561 25.63 -0.37 15.30
C ALA A 561 26.86 0.57 15.32
N GLN A 562 27.16 1.22 14.20
CA GLN A 562 28.24 2.21 14.10
C GLN A 562 27.98 3.44 14.97
N VAL A 563 26.76 4.00 14.90
CA VAL A 563 26.37 5.18 15.69
C VAL A 563 26.36 4.86 17.18
N LYS A 564 25.88 3.67 17.57
CA LYS A 564 25.87 3.19 18.96
C LYS A 564 27.25 3.25 19.61
N ALA A 565 28.31 2.92 18.88
CA ALA A 565 29.69 2.93 19.39
C ALA A 565 30.17 4.35 19.78
N GLY A 566 29.55 5.41 19.25
CA GLY A 566 29.84 6.80 19.57
C GLY A 566 29.01 7.40 20.70
N LEU A 567 28.10 6.64 21.33
CA LEU A 567 27.23 7.11 22.40
C LEU A 567 27.82 6.87 23.80
N ARG A 568 27.43 7.72 24.76
CA ARG A 568 27.81 7.51 26.16
C ARG A 568 26.99 6.37 26.76
N ALA A 569 27.56 5.69 27.75
CA ALA A 569 26.89 4.57 28.44
C ALA A 569 25.48 4.91 28.95
N GLY A 570 25.29 6.10 29.53
CA GLY A 570 23.98 6.54 30.03
C GLY A 570 22.92 6.86 28.95
N GLN A 571 23.29 6.82 27.66
CA GLN A 571 22.37 7.04 26.54
C GLN A 571 21.89 5.74 25.89
N LEU A 572 22.48 4.60 26.25
CA LEU A 572 22.26 3.33 25.54
C LEU A 572 20.83 2.80 25.72
N ASP A 573 20.20 2.98 26.88
CA ASP A 573 18.81 2.56 27.09
C ASP A 573 17.83 3.36 26.22
N ALA A 574 18.00 4.69 26.19
CA ALA A 574 17.22 5.58 25.33
C ALA A 574 17.47 5.28 23.84
N TYR A 575 18.72 5.04 23.45
CA TYR A 575 19.07 4.71 22.07
C TYR A 575 18.49 3.36 21.65
N PHE A 576 18.53 2.36 22.54
CA PHE A 576 17.97 1.06 22.24
C PHE A 576 16.49 1.16 21.93
N GLN A 577 15.71 1.78 22.81
CA GLN A 577 14.27 1.83 22.64
C GLN A 577 13.78 2.78 21.53
N LEU A 578 14.47 3.90 21.29
CA LEU A 578 14.04 4.93 20.33
C LEU A 578 14.59 4.72 18.91
N VAL A 579 15.69 3.97 18.75
CA VAL A 579 16.42 3.88 17.48
C VAL A 579 16.77 2.45 17.11
N GLU A 580 17.47 1.72 17.98
CA GLU A 580 18.04 0.41 17.62
C GLU A 580 16.98 -0.69 17.54
N HIS A 581 16.14 -0.83 18.57
CA HIS A 581 15.09 -1.83 18.65
C HIS A 581 14.17 -1.85 17.41
N PRO A 582 13.54 -0.73 17.01
CA PRO A 582 12.63 -0.75 15.86
C PRO A 582 13.33 -1.14 14.55
N VAL A 583 14.62 -0.80 14.38
CA VAL A 583 15.41 -1.22 13.21
C VAL A 583 15.71 -2.72 13.25
N LEU A 584 16.19 -3.24 14.39
CA LEU A 584 16.50 -4.67 14.55
C LEU A 584 15.25 -5.54 14.33
N ALA A 585 14.12 -5.11 14.90
CA ALA A 585 12.86 -5.84 14.85
C ALA A 585 12.33 -5.98 13.41
N LEU A 586 12.24 -4.88 12.65
CA LEU A 586 11.77 -4.94 11.26
C LEU A 586 12.76 -5.60 10.30
N ALA A 587 14.07 -5.36 10.49
CA ALA A 587 15.07 -6.03 9.70
C ALA A 587 15.03 -7.56 9.91
N ASN A 588 14.79 -8.03 11.15
CA ASN A 588 14.59 -9.44 11.45
C ASN A 588 13.30 -10.00 10.81
N LEU A 589 12.18 -9.27 10.88
CA LEU A 589 10.91 -9.68 10.26
C LEU A 589 11.05 -9.85 8.73
N TYR A 590 11.75 -8.93 8.06
CA TYR A 590 12.01 -9.03 6.62
C TYR A 590 12.90 -10.24 6.30
N ARG A 591 13.90 -10.56 7.13
CA ARG A 591 14.72 -11.77 6.96
C ARG A 591 13.91 -13.05 7.15
N LEU A 592 13.01 -13.07 8.13
CA LEU A 592 12.10 -14.19 8.38
C LEU A 592 11.29 -14.51 7.11
N TYR A 593 10.51 -13.54 6.61
CA TYR A 593 9.64 -13.80 5.46
C TYR A 593 10.40 -13.96 4.13
N TYR A 594 11.56 -13.33 3.98
CA TYR A 594 12.46 -13.62 2.85
C TYR A 594 12.94 -15.08 2.87
N ALA A 595 13.27 -15.61 4.04
CA ALA A 595 13.65 -17.01 4.19
C ALA A 595 12.48 -17.95 3.91
N VAL A 596 11.27 -17.63 4.40
CA VAL A 596 10.06 -18.41 4.11
C VAL A 596 9.75 -18.41 2.60
N ALA A 597 9.88 -17.27 1.92
CA ALA A 597 9.64 -17.16 0.48
C ALA A 597 10.58 -18.09 -0.32
N TRP A 598 11.88 -18.08 0.00
CA TRP A 598 12.84 -18.98 -0.62
C TRP A 598 12.61 -20.44 -0.28
N ASN A 599 12.34 -20.73 0.99
CA ASN A 599 12.06 -22.08 1.45
C ASN A 599 10.92 -22.72 0.63
N ARG A 600 9.78 -22.02 0.51
CA ARG A 600 8.62 -22.54 -0.23
C ARG A 600 8.92 -22.72 -1.71
N ARG A 601 9.58 -21.75 -2.35
CA ARG A 601 9.92 -21.85 -3.78
C ARG A 601 10.87 -23.02 -4.07
N LEU A 602 11.89 -23.22 -3.23
CA LEU A 602 12.88 -24.29 -3.41
C LEU A 602 12.29 -25.66 -3.05
N ALA A 603 11.47 -25.75 -2.00
CA ALA A 603 10.82 -26.99 -1.61
C ALA A 603 9.85 -27.50 -2.68
N GLN A 604 9.09 -26.60 -3.32
CA GLN A 604 8.24 -26.93 -4.47
C GLN A 604 9.03 -27.51 -5.65
N ALA A 605 10.30 -27.14 -5.81
CA ALA A 605 11.20 -27.66 -6.83
C ALA A 605 11.98 -28.91 -6.37
N GLY A 606 11.75 -29.41 -5.16
CA GLY A 606 12.51 -30.53 -4.58
C GLY A 606 13.98 -30.20 -4.29
N ASP A 607 14.34 -28.93 -4.15
CA ASP A 607 15.72 -28.47 -4.01
C ASP A 607 16.19 -28.48 -2.54
N PRO A 608 17.25 -29.26 -2.18
CA PRO A 608 17.77 -29.35 -0.81
C PRO A 608 18.17 -28.02 -0.16
N ARG A 609 18.47 -26.98 -0.94
CA ARG A 609 18.74 -25.63 -0.43
C ARG A 609 17.55 -25.06 0.35
N ALA A 610 16.32 -25.57 0.15
CA ALA A 610 15.16 -25.23 0.95
C ALA A 610 15.40 -25.41 2.46
N ASN A 611 16.16 -26.44 2.86
CA ASN A 611 16.44 -26.75 4.26
C ASN A 611 17.24 -25.63 4.96
N VAL A 612 18.19 -25.01 4.25
CA VAL A 612 18.97 -23.86 4.76
C VAL A 612 18.05 -22.67 5.06
N PHE A 613 17.07 -22.41 4.19
CA PHE A 613 16.11 -21.35 4.41
C PHE A 613 15.07 -21.69 5.48
N ALA A 614 14.77 -22.98 5.69
CA ALA A 614 13.98 -23.43 6.83
C ALA A 614 14.68 -23.07 8.15
N ASP A 615 15.97 -23.43 8.27
CA ASP A 615 16.79 -23.11 9.46
C ASP A 615 16.91 -21.59 9.68
N ARG A 616 17.08 -20.81 8.61
CA ARG A 616 17.13 -19.33 8.69
C ARG A 616 15.82 -18.73 9.16
N ALA A 617 14.68 -19.25 8.69
CA ALA A 617 13.37 -18.80 9.12
C ALA A 617 13.16 -19.11 10.61
N GLU A 618 13.45 -20.34 11.05
CA GLU A 618 13.35 -20.76 12.45
C GLU A 618 14.25 -19.89 13.36
N ALA A 619 15.48 -19.62 12.93
CA ALA A 619 16.40 -18.75 13.66
C ALA A 619 15.92 -17.29 13.72
N ALA A 620 15.38 -16.74 12.63
CA ALA A 620 14.84 -15.38 12.61
C ALA A 620 13.60 -15.26 13.52
N PHE A 621 12.73 -16.26 13.55
CA PHE A 621 11.58 -16.28 14.46
C PHE A 621 12.01 -16.37 15.93
N ALA A 622 12.98 -17.22 16.27
CA ALA A 622 13.55 -17.25 17.62
C ALA A 622 14.23 -15.92 18.00
N ARG A 623 14.89 -15.26 17.03
CA ARG A 623 15.54 -13.96 17.23
C ARG A 623 14.54 -12.85 17.52
N ASP A 624 13.34 -12.91 16.97
CA ASP A 624 12.28 -11.95 17.21
C ASP A 624 11.95 -11.83 18.71
N GLN A 625 11.68 -12.97 19.36
CA GLN A 625 11.45 -13.02 20.80
C GLN A 625 12.66 -12.49 21.59
N ALA A 626 13.88 -12.85 21.19
CA ALA A 626 15.09 -12.37 21.86
C ALA A 626 15.29 -10.84 21.73
N ILE A 627 14.80 -10.21 20.67
CA ILE A 627 14.79 -8.74 20.53
C ILE A 627 13.79 -8.12 21.51
N ALA A 628 12.58 -8.70 21.61
CA ALA A 628 11.56 -8.25 22.56
C ALA A 628 12.03 -8.41 24.03
N ASP A 629 12.66 -9.54 24.37
CA ASP A 629 13.21 -9.79 25.71
C ASP A 629 14.29 -8.77 26.08
N GLN A 630 15.13 -8.38 25.11
CA GLN A 630 16.12 -7.32 25.31
C GLN A 630 15.47 -5.97 25.62
N TYR A 631 14.35 -5.64 24.97
CA TYR A 631 13.56 -4.44 25.28
C TYR A 631 12.97 -4.52 26.68
N HIS A 632 12.40 -5.66 27.05
CA HIS A 632 11.79 -5.85 28.37
C HIS A 632 12.81 -5.79 29.51
N ALA A 633 14.09 -6.09 29.26
CA ALA A 633 15.16 -6.03 30.25
C ALA A 633 15.70 -4.60 30.49
N LEU A 634 15.40 -3.63 29.62
CA LEU A 634 15.92 -2.26 29.72
C LEU A 634 15.67 -1.61 31.08
N ALA A 635 16.65 -0.82 31.53
CA ALA A 635 16.58 -0.04 32.76
C ALA A 635 16.09 -0.86 33.99
N GLY A 636 16.53 -2.12 34.09
CA GLY A 636 16.15 -3.03 35.17
C GLY A 636 14.70 -3.53 35.09
N GLY A 637 14.17 -3.72 33.88
CA GLY A 637 12.80 -4.20 33.68
C GLY A 637 11.75 -3.10 33.59
N LYS A 638 12.15 -1.83 33.43
CA LYS A 638 11.24 -0.67 33.51
C LYS A 638 10.09 -0.74 32.49
N TRP A 639 10.33 -1.37 31.35
CA TRP A 639 9.41 -1.48 30.20
C TRP A 639 8.97 -2.91 29.90
N ALA A 640 9.12 -3.84 30.85
CA ALA A 640 8.63 -5.20 30.70
C ALA A 640 7.13 -5.20 30.37
N GLY A 641 6.75 -5.86 29.28
CA GLY A 641 5.38 -5.91 28.78
C GLY A 641 5.09 -4.97 27.59
N MET A 642 5.89 -3.94 27.36
CA MET A 642 5.59 -2.92 26.34
C MET A 642 5.79 -3.42 24.88
N MET A 643 6.48 -4.55 24.69
CA MET A 643 6.66 -5.20 23.37
C MET A 643 6.01 -6.59 23.33
N LEU A 644 4.80 -6.73 23.90
CA LEU A 644 4.03 -8.00 23.90
C LEU A 644 3.12 -8.17 22.69
N GLN A 645 2.98 -7.15 21.85
CA GLN A 645 2.04 -7.15 20.74
C GLN A 645 2.37 -8.24 19.71
N THR A 646 1.40 -9.11 19.43
CA THR A 646 1.49 -10.11 18.36
C THR A 646 1.57 -9.45 16.99
N HIS A 647 2.49 -9.90 16.15
CA HIS A 647 2.78 -9.30 14.83
C HIS A 647 3.17 -10.32 13.75
N ILE A 648 3.27 -11.61 14.07
CA ILE A 648 3.59 -12.69 13.10
C ILE A 648 2.44 -13.72 13.07
N GLY A 649 1.95 -14.05 11.86
CA GLY A 649 0.92 -15.08 11.67
C GLY A 649 -0.50 -14.57 11.39
N TYR A 650 -0.65 -13.31 10.97
CA TYR A 650 -1.96 -12.77 10.57
C TYR A 650 -2.50 -13.46 9.32
N THR A 651 -3.72 -14.01 9.40
CA THR A 651 -4.45 -14.61 8.26
C THR A 651 -5.65 -13.78 7.81
N GLY A 652 -6.06 -12.79 8.61
CA GLY A 652 -7.14 -11.86 8.32
C GLY A 652 -6.78 -10.43 8.73
N TRP A 653 -7.79 -9.65 9.12
CA TRP A 653 -7.58 -8.30 9.63
C TRP A 653 -7.08 -8.30 11.08
N GLN A 654 -7.58 -9.26 11.89
CA GLN A 654 -7.28 -9.41 13.32
C GLN A 654 -6.05 -10.28 13.55
N GLN A 655 -5.36 -10.01 14.66
CA GLN A 655 -4.18 -10.74 15.12
C GLN A 655 -4.52 -12.17 15.59
N PRO A 656 -3.58 -13.13 15.50
CA PRO A 656 -3.66 -14.37 16.26
C PRO A 656 -3.36 -14.14 17.75
N ASP A 657 -3.68 -15.12 18.60
CA ASP A 657 -3.45 -15.04 20.06
C ASP A 657 -1.96 -14.96 20.44
N SER A 658 -1.06 -15.44 19.57
CA SER A 658 0.39 -15.40 19.77
C SER A 658 1.13 -15.35 18.43
N ASN A 659 2.40 -14.97 18.45
CA ASN A 659 3.24 -15.03 17.26
C ASN A 659 3.34 -16.49 16.77
N LEU A 660 3.00 -16.71 15.50
CA LEU A 660 3.04 -18.04 14.88
C LEU A 660 4.20 -18.13 13.89
N MET A 661 5.07 -19.12 14.07
CA MET A 661 6.14 -19.40 13.12
C MET A 661 5.54 -19.75 11.74
N PRO A 662 5.86 -19.03 10.66
CA PRO A 662 5.37 -19.38 9.33
C PRO A 662 5.82 -20.79 8.94
N ALA A 663 4.92 -21.54 8.30
CA ALA A 663 5.21 -22.91 7.89
C ALA A 663 6.36 -22.96 6.86
N VAL A 664 7.34 -23.82 7.14
CA VAL A 664 8.48 -24.15 6.27
C VAL A 664 8.46 -25.63 5.90
N GLN A 665 9.05 -25.97 4.75
CA GLN A 665 9.13 -27.34 4.24
C GLN A 665 10.59 -27.80 4.17
N ARG A 666 10.83 -29.08 4.45
CA ARG A 666 12.14 -29.71 4.31
C ARG A 666 12.09 -30.80 3.25
N VAL A 667 13.14 -30.92 2.45
CA VAL A 667 13.25 -31.91 1.37
C VAL A 667 14.45 -32.83 1.57
N ALA A 668 14.41 -34.04 1.00
CA ALA A 668 15.47 -35.02 1.13
C ALA A 668 16.74 -34.62 0.34
N GLY A 669 17.92 -34.84 0.92
CA GLY A 669 19.22 -34.51 0.31
C GLY A 669 20.05 -33.56 1.16
N LYS A 670 21.37 -33.49 0.90
CA LYS A 670 22.28 -32.58 1.60
C LYS A 670 22.48 -31.34 0.74
N ALA A 671 22.15 -30.16 1.28
CA ALA A 671 22.35 -28.90 0.58
C ALA A 671 23.86 -28.61 0.41
N PRO A 672 24.33 -28.21 -0.78
CA PRO A 672 25.61 -27.53 -0.91
C PRO A 672 25.52 -26.12 -0.30
N ASP A 673 26.64 -25.60 0.21
CA ASP A 673 26.76 -24.21 0.71
C ASP A 673 26.65 -23.21 -0.46
N ALA A 674 25.43 -22.83 -0.84
CA ALA A 674 25.20 -21.80 -1.86
C ALA A 674 24.97 -20.44 -1.18
N ALA A 675 25.89 -19.51 -1.42
CA ALA A 675 25.71 -18.11 -1.05
C ALA A 675 24.71 -17.44 -1.99
N ALA A 676 23.71 -16.77 -1.43
CA ALA A 676 22.85 -15.88 -2.22
C ALA A 676 23.73 -14.76 -2.82
N SER A 677 23.70 -14.62 -4.15
CA SER A 677 24.42 -13.54 -4.82
C SER A 677 23.55 -12.28 -4.90
N PRO A 678 24.15 -11.08 -4.91
CA PRO A 678 23.41 -9.84 -5.13
C PRO A 678 22.74 -9.85 -6.52
N PRO A 679 21.64 -9.10 -6.68
CA PRO A 679 20.73 -9.22 -7.82
C PRO A 679 21.39 -8.89 -9.16
N GLN A 680 21.01 -9.63 -10.21
CA GLN A 680 21.10 -9.16 -11.59
C GLN A 680 19.68 -8.79 -12.02
N ALA A 681 19.43 -7.49 -12.19
CA ALA A 681 18.10 -7.03 -12.57
C ALA A 681 17.70 -7.62 -13.93
N LEU A 682 16.62 -8.39 -13.96
CA LEU A 682 15.80 -8.50 -15.17
C LEU A 682 15.13 -7.14 -15.36
N THR A 683 15.83 -6.24 -16.05
CA THR A 683 15.23 -5.00 -16.54
C THR A 683 14.35 -5.35 -17.73
N LEU A 684 13.04 -5.33 -17.51
CA LEU A 684 12.15 -4.83 -18.56
C LEU A 684 12.64 -3.43 -18.94
N GLU A 685 12.51 -3.05 -20.22
CA GLU A 685 12.85 -1.74 -20.80
C GLU A 685 11.97 -0.59 -20.25
N ALA A 686 11.69 -0.57 -18.94
CA ALA A 686 10.90 0.45 -18.28
C ALA A 686 11.79 1.60 -17.81
N ILE A 687 11.43 2.82 -18.18
CA ILE A 687 12.09 4.04 -17.72
C ILE A 687 11.40 4.50 -16.44
N THR A 688 12.14 4.48 -15.32
CA THR A 688 11.64 4.93 -14.02
C THR A 688 12.19 6.30 -13.67
N LEU A 689 11.30 7.24 -13.35
CA LEU A 689 11.62 8.62 -13.00
C LEU A 689 11.11 8.92 -11.59
N GLU A 690 11.99 9.35 -10.69
CA GLU A 690 11.60 9.86 -9.37
C GLU A 690 10.90 11.22 -9.55
N ALA A 691 9.72 11.42 -8.95
CA ALA A 691 8.95 12.64 -9.16
C ALA A 691 9.68 13.91 -8.69
N THR A 692 10.55 13.77 -7.68
CA THR A 692 11.39 14.86 -7.17
C THR A 692 12.48 15.31 -8.16
N ARG A 693 12.71 14.56 -9.24
CA ARG A 693 13.73 14.83 -10.28
C ARG A 693 13.09 15.34 -11.58
N PHE A 694 12.08 16.20 -11.47
CA PHE A 694 11.52 16.90 -12.63
C PHE A 694 12.58 17.77 -13.32
N SER A 695 12.47 17.90 -14.64
CA SER A 695 13.39 18.72 -15.46
C SER A 695 13.02 20.20 -15.39
N ARG A 696 11.72 20.52 -15.35
CA ARG A 696 11.20 21.88 -15.17
C ARG A 696 9.92 21.84 -14.33
N ALA A 697 9.72 22.89 -13.54
CA ALA A 697 8.44 23.17 -12.87
C ALA A 697 7.87 24.47 -13.44
N VAL A 698 6.60 24.42 -13.83
CA VAL A 698 5.82 25.59 -14.22
C VAL A 698 4.84 25.87 -13.08
N ASP A 699 5.05 26.99 -12.41
CA ASP A 699 4.20 27.48 -11.33
C ASP A 699 3.04 28.33 -11.88
N GLY A 700 1.98 28.53 -11.10
CA GLY A 700 0.83 29.30 -11.55
C GLY A 700 -0.29 29.40 -10.53
N ARG A 701 -1.15 30.42 -10.64
CA ARG A 701 -2.29 30.66 -9.72
C ARG A 701 -1.91 30.73 -8.24
N GLY A 702 -0.68 31.20 -7.95
CA GLY A 702 -0.14 31.28 -6.59
C GLY A 702 0.32 29.94 -6.02
N LEU A 703 0.43 28.89 -6.85
CA LEU A 703 0.96 27.58 -6.50
C LEU A 703 2.40 27.44 -7.00
N ALA A 704 3.24 26.81 -6.18
CA ALA A 704 4.60 26.41 -6.53
C ALA A 704 4.78 24.90 -6.31
N TRP A 705 5.30 24.19 -7.31
CA TRP A 705 5.64 22.78 -7.15
C TRP A 705 6.86 22.62 -6.25
N THR A 706 6.69 21.87 -5.18
CA THR A 706 7.71 21.67 -4.15
C THR A 706 7.97 20.19 -3.98
N ALA A 707 9.24 19.79 -4.08
CA ALA A 707 9.67 18.46 -3.68
C ALA A 707 9.68 18.36 -2.15
N ILE A 708 9.05 17.31 -1.62
CA ILE A 708 9.07 16.94 -0.21
C ILE A 708 9.98 15.72 -0.09
N PRO A 709 11.25 15.90 0.34
CA PRO A 709 12.18 14.80 0.48
C PRO A 709 11.63 13.73 1.42
N HIS A 710 11.96 12.48 1.13
CA HIS A 710 11.65 11.31 1.94
C HIS A 710 10.19 10.88 2.05
N LEU A 711 9.22 11.71 1.66
CA LEU A 711 7.80 11.37 1.64
C LEU A 711 7.49 10.23 0.65
N GLY A 712 6.77 9.19 1.11
CA GLY A 712 6.44 8.02 0.31
C GLY A 712 7.55 6.98 0.29
N GLN A 713 7.64 6.20 -0.78
CA GLN A 713 8.49 5.00 -0.79
C GLN A 713 9.92 5.20 -1.34
N GLY A 714 10.13 6.28 -2.09
CA GLY A 714 11.34 6.55 -2.87
C GLY A 714 12.16 7.73 -2.33
N LEU A 715 12.65 8.59 -3.23
CA LEU A 715 13.41 9.79 -2.85
C LEU A 715 12.54 10.88 -2.20
N GLY A 716 11.24 10.88 -2.50
CA GLY A 716 10.27 11.82 -1.99
C GLY A 716 9.06 11.90 -2.92
N ALA A 717 8.16 12.84 -2.64
CA ALA A 717 7.03 13.16 -3.50
C ALA A 717 6.96 14.66 -3.78
N VAL A 718 6.19 15.04 -4.78
CA VAL A 718 5.97 16.46 -5.14
C VAL A 718 4.55 16.89 -4.80
N ALA A 719 4.43 18.10 -4.27
CA ALA A 719 3.16 18.73 -3.93
C ALA A 719 3.13 20.17 -4.47
N ALA A 720 1.95 20.63 -4.89
CA ALA A 720 1.73 22.04 -5.21
C ALA A 720 1.40 22.80 -3.92
N LEU A 721 2.26 23.73 -3.51
CA LEU A 721 2.11 24.50 -2.28
C LEU A 721 1.75 25.97 -2.58
N PRO A 722 1.05 26.67 -1.67
CA PRO A 722 0.44 26.16 -0.43
C PRO A 722 -0.75 25.21 -0.72
N GLN A 723 -0.98 24.24 0.17
CA GLN A 723 -2.14 23.34 0.12
C GLN A 723 -3.46 24.10 0.39
N GLY A 724 -4.59 23.43 0.17
CA GLY A 724 -5.93 23.97 0.40
C GLY A 724 -6.44 24.91 -0.70
N ARG A 725 -5.84 24.92 -1.88
CA ARG A 725 -6.18 25.85 -2.98
C ARG A 725 -7.22 25.27 -3.94
N PRO A 726 -8.11 26.11 -4.52
CA PRO A 726 -9.13 25.67 -5.47
C PRO A 726 -8.55 24.90 -6.68
N PRO A 727 -9.35 24.07 -7.37
CA PRO A 727 -8.94 23.41 -8.60
C PRO A 727 -8.41 24.36 -9.67
N THR A 728 -7.52 23.84 -10.47
CA THR A 728 -6.96 24.45 -11.67
C THR A 728 -7.43 23.70 -12.91
N THR A 729 -7.37 24.37 -14.06
CA THR A 729 -7.62 23.83 -15.39
C THR A 729 -6.30 23.67 -16.13
N LEU A 730 -6.30 22.93 -17.26
CA LEU A 730 -5.14 22.84 -18.14
C LEU A 730 -4.62 24.23 -18.58
N ALA A 731 -5.54 25.20 -18.76
CA ALA A 731 -5.21 26.56 -19.17
C ALA A 731 -4.53 27.39 -18.07
N ASP A 732 -4.73 27.04 -16.80
CA ASP A 732 -4.10 27.75 -15.68
C ASP A 732 -2.59 27.51 -15.62
N GLY A 733 -2.13 26.35 -16.09
CA GLY A 733 -0.71 26.09 -16.39
C GLY A 733 0.18 25.40 -15.35
N PRO A 734 -0.15 25.21 -14.04
CA PRO A 734 0.77 24.55 -13.11
C PRO A 734 1.07 23.11 -13.54
N ARG A 735 2.34 22.83 -13.88
CA ARG A 735 2.77 21.50 -14.34
C ARG A 735 4.22 21.19 -14.03
N LEU A 736 4.53 19.90 -14.01
CA LEU A 736 5.89 19.38 -14.01
C LEU A 736 6.22 18.78 -15.37
N ASP A 737 7.42 19.07 -15.86
CA ASP A 737 7.96 18.48 -17.08
C ASP A 737 9.10 17.52 -16.74
N TYR A 738 9.10 16.34 -17.35
CA TYR A 738 10.16 15.33 -17.22
C TYR A 738 10.70 15.00 -18.61
N ASP A 739 11.97 15.32 -18.86
CA ASP A 739 12.65 14.93 -20.09
C ASP A 739 13.00 13.42 -20.02
N VAL A 740 12.66 12.69 -21.07
CA VAL A 740 12.86 11.23 -21.19
C VAL A 740 13.43 10.88 -22.56
N ASP A 741 14.32 9.89 -22.63
CA ASP A 741 14.89 9.36 -23.87
C ASP A 741 14.37 7.92 -24.10
N ILE A 742 13.66 7.72 -25.21
CA ILE A 742 12.96 6.49 -25.54
C ILE A 742 13.77 5.75 -26.60
N ALA A 743 14.38 4.63 -26.20
CA ALA A 743 15.28 3.86 -27.05
C ALA A 743 14.56 3.22 -28.25
N THR A 744 13.37 2.66 -28.02
CA THR A 744 12.57 1.96 -29.03
C THR A 744 11.19 2.59 -29.06
N GLY A 745 10.80 3.13 -30.22
CA GLY A 745 9.46 3.68 -30.42
C GLY A 745 8.37 2.61 -30.37
N GLY A 746 7.11 3.02 -30.27
CA GLY A 746 5.95 2.16 -30.17
C GLY A 746 4.88 2.72 -29.25
N ASP A 747 3.91 1.89 -28.88
CA ASP A 747 2.91 2.25 -27.89
C ASP A 747 3.53 2.19 -26.49
N LEU A 748 3.20 3.15 -25.62
CA LEU A 748 3.74 3.28 -24.27
C LEU A 748 2.61 3.34 -23.24
N LEU A 749 2.85 2.73 -22.07
CA LEU A 749 2.08 2.95 -20.86
C LEU A 749 2.89 3.83 -19.90
N LEU A 750 2.36 5.00 -19.58
CA LEU A 750 2.84 5.84 -18.50
C LEU A 750 2.05 5.50 -17.23
N GLU A 751 2.73 4.95 -16.23
CA GLU A 751 2.20 4.75 -14.88
C GLU A 751 2.66 5.88 -13.96
N LEU A 752 1.72 6.47 -13.23
CA LEU A 752 1.97 7.45 -12.17
C LEU A 752 1.73 6.78 -10.83
N HIS A 753 2.77 6.72 -10.02
CA HIS A 753 2.71 6.23 -8.66
C HIS A 753 2.42 7.41 -7.74
N MET A 754 1.27 7.37 -7.10
CA MET A 754 0.72 8.42 -6.25
C MET A 754 0.75 7.96 -4.79
N LEU A 755 0.94 8.89 -3.85
CA LEU A 755 0.58 8.61 -2.45
C LEU A 755 -0.93 8.42 -2.34
N PRO A 756 -1.42 7.54 -1.45
CA PRO A 756 -2.83 7.16 -1.39
C PRO A 756 -3.68 8.22 -0.67
N THR A 757 -3.78 9.43 -1.22
CA THR A 757 -4.61 10.50 -0.64
C THR A 757 -6.08 10.38 -0.99
N LEU A 758 -6.92 10.94 -0.11
CA LEU A 758 -8.35 11.00 -0.28
C LEU A 758 -8.83 12.36 -0.75
N ASP A 759 -10.01 12.34 -1.35
CA ASP A 759 -10.74 13.55 -1.72
C ASP A 759 -11.39 14.20 -0.50
N THR A 760 -10.64 15.08 0.15
CA THR A 760 -11.11 15.83 1.32
C THR A 760 -12.24 16.79 1.02
N ARG A 761 -12.56 17.03 -0.27
CA ARG A 761 -13.64 17.89 -0.76
C ARG A 761 -14.91 17.12 -1.14
N GLY A 762 -14.90 15.77 -1.02
CA GLY A 762 -16.05 14.91 -1.29
C GLY A 762 -16.57 15.08 -2.72
N SER A 763 -15.67 15.41 -3.64
CA SER A 763 -15.92 15.26 -5.07
C SER A 763 -15.80 13.77 -5.47
N ALA A 764 -16.05 13.46 -6.74
CA ALA A 764 -15.99 12.09 -7.25
C ALA A 764 -14.55 11.59 -7.51
N GLY A 765 -13.57 12.01 -6.69
CA GLY A 765 -12.15 11.69 -6.79
C GLY A 765 -11.25 12.88 -7.09
N LEU A 766 -9.93 12.66 -7.01
CA LEU A 766 -8.90 13.68 -7.26
C LEU A 766 -8.37 13.60 -8.70
N ARG A 767 -8.43 14.71 -9.44
CA ARG A 767 -7.99 14.76 -10.84
C ARG A 767 -6.58 15.32 -11.00
N LEU A 768 -5.89 14.80 -12.01
CA LEU A 768 -4.68 15.35 -12.59
C LEU A 768 -4.71 15.09 -14.09
N ALA A 769 -3.82 15.71 -14.85
CA ALA A 769 -3.67 15.39 -16.27
C ALA A 769 -2.22 15.07 -16.62
N VAL A 770 -2.05 14.22 -17.63
CA VAL A 770 -0.74 13.88 -18.18
C VAL A 770 -0.70 13.95 -19.69
N GLY A 771 0.47 14.29 -20.22
CA GLY A 771 0.70 14.43 -21.65
C GLY A 771 2.11 14.00 -22.00
N LEU A 772 2.32 13.71 -23.28
CA LEU A 772 3.63 13.39 -23.84
C LEU A 772 3.82 14.27 -25.06
N ASP A 773 4.80 15.17 -24.99
CA ASP A 773 5.03 16.24 -25.97
C ASP A 773 3.74 17.03 -26.27
N GLU A 774 3.43 17.24 -27.55
CA GLU A 774 2.27 17.96 -28.05
C GLU A 774 1.02 17.07 -28.22
N LEU A 775 1.04 15.81 -27.75
CA LEU A 775 -0.14 14.96 -27.79
C LEU A 775 -1.22 15.49 -26.82
N PRO A 776 -2.52 15.30 -27.15
CA PRO A 776 -3.61 15.72 -26.27
C PRO A 776 -3.46 15.17 -24.84
N PRO A 777 -3.50 16.02 -23.79
CA PRO A 777 -3.42 15.56 -22.42
C PRO A 777 -4.59 14.63 -22.06
N GLN A 778 -4.29 13.59 -21.28
CA GLN A 778 -5.25 12.66 -20.70
C GLN A 778 -5.50 13.03 -19.24
N GLU A 779 -6.76 13.27 -18.87
CA GLU A 779 -7.16 13.44 -17.48
C GLU A 779 -7.25 12.07 -16.79
N LEU A 780 -6.63 11.96 -15.62
CA LEU A 780 -6.66 10.78 -14.77
C LEU A 780 -7.33 11.13 -13.44
N VAL A 781 -8.07 10.19 -12.88
CA VAL A 781 -8.82 10.38 -11.63
C VAL A 781 -8.42 9.32 -10.61
N LEU A 782 -7.88 9.76 -9.48
CA LEU A 782 -7.64 8.91 -8.31
C LEU A 782 -8.94 8.76 -7.52
N ARG A 783 -9.47 7.54 -7.47
CA ARG A 783 -10.70 7.19 -6.73
C ARG A 783 -10.40 6.13 -5.69
N LEU A 784 -10.34 6.53 -4.43
CA LEU A 784 -10.14 5.65 -3.29
C LEU A 784 -11.30 5.86 -2.32
N GLN A 785 -11.96 4.78 -1.93
CA GLN A 785 -13.08 4.82 -0.98
C GLN A 785 -12.73 3.99 0.26
N PRO A 786 -12.54 4.62 1.44
CA PRO A 786 -12.32 3.88 2.67
C PRO A 786 -13.51 3.01 3.06
N THR A 787 -13.23 1.79 3.54
CA THR A 787 -14.24 0.87 4.09
C THR A 787 -13.79 0.28 5.41
N ALA A 788 -14.74 0.05 6.32
CA ALA A 788 -14.49 -0.53 7.62
C ALA A 788 -14.57 -2.08 7.62
N GLY A 789 -14.90 -2.69 6.49
CA GLY A 789 -15.13 -4.13 6.38
C GLY A 789 -14.80 -4.68 4.99
N ALA A 790 -15.52 -5.73 4.58
CA ALA A 790 -15.28 -6.40 3.30
C ALA A 790 -15.38 -5.43 2.12
N GLU A 791 -14.42 -5.54 1.20
CA GLU A 791 -14.26 -4.69 0.03
C GLU A 791 -15.30 -5.08 -1.07
N GLN A 792 -16.38 -4.31 -1.21
CA GLN A 792 -17.49 -4.61 -2.12
C GLN A 792 -17.29 -3.93 -3.48
N THR A 793 -16.88 -2.66 -3.47
CA THR A 793 -16.68 -1.86 -4.69
C THR A 793 -15.24 -1.95 -5.19
N ARG A 794 -15.00 -1.48 -6.42
CA ARG A 794 -13.65 -1.38 -6.96
C ARG A 794 -12.83 -0.35 -6.18
N GLU A 795 -13.43 0.78 -5.86
CA GLU A 795 -12.80 1.90 -5.15
C GLU A 795 -12.39 1.51 -3.72
N GLU A 796 -13.15 0.62 -3.06
CA GLU A 796 -12.79 0.03 -1.77
C GLU A 796 -11.61 -0.94 -1.87
N ARG A 797 -11.57 -1.80 -2.90
CA ARG A 797 -10.43 -2.67 -3.18
C ARG A 797 -9.17 -1.88 -3.54
N ASP A 798 -9.34 -0.81 -4.32
CA ASP A 798 -8.27 0.08 -4.73
C ASP A 798 -7.72 0.86 -3.52
N TRP A 799 -8.59 1.36 -2.63
CA TRP A 799 -8.18 1.95 -1.35
C TRP A 799 -7.43 0.95 -0.46
N ALA A 800 -7.98 -0.24 -0.24
CA ALA A 800 -7.37 -1.25 0.62
C ALA A 800 -6.00 -1.69 0.11
N ARG A 801 -5.84 -1.84 -1.21
CA ARG A 801 -4.53 -2.05 -1.85
C ARG A 801 -3.61 -0.85 -1.60
N ALA A 802 -4.11 0.36 -1.82
CA ALA A 802 -3.31 1.56 -1.76
C ALA A 802 -2.76 1.86 -0.35
N VAL A 803 -3.53 1.61 0.71
CA VAL A 803 -3.05 1.75 2.10
C VAL A 803 -2.13 0.60 2.53
N ARG A 804 -2.32 -0.62 2.01
CA ARG A 804 -1.40 -1.76 2.25
C ARG A 804 -0.04 -1.56 1.60
N ASP A 805 -0.03 -0.99 0.40
CA ASP A 805 1.16 -0.85 -0.45
C ASP A 805 1.77 0.56 -0.35
N ASN A 806 1.11 1.51 0.31
CA ASN A 806 1.43 2.94 0.35
C ASN A 806 1.69 3.52 -1.06
N ASP A 807 0.84 3.14 -2.02
CA ASP A 807 0.94 3.49 -3.43
C ASP A 807 -0.41 3.37 -4.13
N ALA A 808 -0.73 4.31 -5.01
CA ALA A 808 -1.86 4.19 -5.93
C ALA A 808 -1.38 4.49 -7.35
N VAL A 809 -1.66 3.57 -8.28
CA VAL A 809 -1.13 3.65 -9.65
C VAL A 809 -2.23 4.11 -10.62
N LEU A 810 -1.93 5.15 -11.40
CA LEU A 810 -2.78 5.62 -12.50
C LEU A 810 -2.04 5.43 -13.83
N GLY A 811 -2.75 5.03 -14.89
CA GLY A 811 -2.15 4.72 -16.18
C GLY A 811 -2.68 5.59 -17.32
N ALA A 812 -1.80 6.07 -18.19
CA ALA A 812 -2.13 6.70 -19.46
C ALA A 812 -1.41 6.01 -20.61
N ARG A 813 -2.08 5.79 -21.74
CA ARG A 813 -1.50 5.13 -22.92
C ARG A 813 -1.21 6.12 -24.02
N PHE A 814 -0.03 6.06 -24.61
CA PHE A 814 0.38 6.89 -25.73
C PHE A 814 0.78 6.00 -26.91
N ALA A 815 0.10 6.15 -28.05
CA ALA A 815 0.31 5.28 -29.21
C ALA A 815 1.29 5.88 -30.22
N GLY A 816 2.06 5.01 -30.88
CA GLY A 816 2.91 5.39 -32.01
C GLY A 816 4.03 6.39 -31.68
N ILE A 817 4.65 6.27 -30.50
CA ILE A 817 5.72 7.17 -30.07
C ILE A 817 7.00 6.86 -30.82
N ALA A 818 7.64 7.86 -31.41
CA ALA A 818 8.93 7.68 -32.08
C ALA A 818 10.04 7.38 -31.07
N PRO A 819 11.15 6.72 -31.45
CA PRO A 819 12.34 6.72 -30.62
C PRO A 819 12.96 8.13 -30.55
N GLY A 820 13.56 8.49 -29.40
CA GLY A 820 14.25 9.75 -29.19
C GLY A 820 13.84 10.48 -27.90
N ARG A 821 14.12 11.79 -27.85
CA ARG A 821 13.83 12.62 -26.67
C ARG A 821 12.38 13.09 -26.69
N HIS A 822 11.71 12.90 -25.56
CA HIS A 822 10.33 13.31 -25.31
C HIS A 822 10.23 14.05 -23.97
N VAL A 823 9.11 14.73 -23.76
CA VAL A 823 8.78 15.40 -22.49
C VAL A 823 7.45 14.87 -21.97
N VAL A 824 7.45 14.30 -20.77
CA VAL A 824 6.23 13.98 -20.04
C VAL A 824 5.79 15.21 -19.25
N HIS A 825 4.54 15.60 -19.44
CA HIS A 825 3.90 16.69 -18.72
C HIS A 825 2.94 16.14 -17.68
N VAL A 826 2.95 16.69 -16.46
CA VAL A 826 1.99 16.37 -15.40
C VAL A 826 1.39 17.66 -14.85
N TRP A 827 0.10 17.89 -15.09
CA TRP A 827 -0.62 19.06 -14.60
C TRP A 827 -1.35 18.77 -13.30
N ARG A 828 -1.32 19.75 -12.39
CA ARG A 828 -2.18 19.77 -11.21
C ARG A 828 -3.57 20.23 -11.65
N LEU A 829 -4.60 19.43 -11.40
CA LEU A 829 -6.00 19.85 -11.57
C LEU A 829 -6.68 20.04 -10.22
N ASP A 830 -6.71 19.01 -9.39
CA ASP A 830 -7.22 19.10 -8.02
C ASP A 830 -6.08 19.19 -6.99
N ASP A 831 -6.44 19.60 -5.77
CA ASP A 831 -5.51 19.64 -4.64
C ASP A 831 -5.23 18.24 -4.07
N ASN A 832 -4.26 18.12 -3.15
CA ASN A 832 -3.97 16.87 -2.44
C ASN A 832 -3.55 15.70 -3.36
N VAL A 833 -3.09 15.97 -4.59
CA VAL A 833 -2.48 14.97 -5.49
C VAL A 833 -0.96 14.97 -5.32
N LEU A 834 -0.39 13.90 -4.76
CA LEU A 834 1.05 13.81 -4.54
C LEU A 834 1.65 12.68 -5.37
N LEU A 835 2.53 13.05 -6.31
CA LEU A 835 3.23 12.13 -7.20
C LEU A 835 4.57 11.74 -6.58
N GLN A 836 4.86 10.44 -6.50
CA GLN A 836 6.15 9.94 -6.00
C GLN A 836 7.08 9.43 -7.11
N LYS A 837 6.52 8.82 -8.18
CA LYS A 837 7.32 8.22 -9.25
C LYS A 837 6.51 8.09 -10.54
N LEU A 838 7.19 8.12 -11.68
CA LEU A 838 6.64 7.81 -12.99
C LEU A 838 7.37 6.58 -13.56
N VAL A 839 6.63 5.70 -14.22
CA VAL A 839 7.19 4.53 -14.92
C VAL A 839 6.65 4.50 -16.33
N LEU A 840 7.52 4.62 -17.33
CA LEU A 840 7.17 4.47 -18.73
C LEU A 840 7.59 3.08 -19.18
N THR A 841 6.64 2.29 -19.64
CA THR A 841 6.90 0.93 -20.15
C THR A 841 6.38 0.82 -21.58
N PRO A 842 7.18 0.29 -22.54
CA PRO A 842 6.66 -0.10 -23.84
C PRO A 842 5.49 -1.09 -23.68
N LEU A 843 4.39 -0.85 -24.39
CA LEU A 843 3.26 -1.77 -24.47
C LEU A 843 3.65 -2.94 -25.36
N ALA A 844 4.28 -3.93 -24.72
CA ALA A 844 4.67 -5.21 -25.31
C ALA A 844 3.57 -6.26 -25.01
N GLY A 845 3.38 -7.24 -25.90
CA GLY A 845 2.39 -8.29 -25.70
C GLY A 845 2.71 -9.19 -24.49
N ALA A 846 1.74 -9.97 -24.02
CA ALA A 846 1.86 -10.79 -22.80
C ALA A 846 3.07 -11.74 -22.82
N ALA A 847 3.50 -12.20 -24.00
CA ALA A 847 4.66 -13.06 -24.14
C ALA A 847 5.96 -12.33 -23.74
N GLN A 848 6.10 -11.06 -24.13
CA GLN A 848 7.28 -10.25 -23.80
C GLN A 848 7.26 -9.78 -22.34
N THR A 849 6.09 -9.43 -21.82
CA THR A 849 5.95 -8.88 -20.44
C THR A 849 5.89 -9.96 -19.36
N GLY A 850 5.60 -11.22 -19.73
CA GLY A 850 5.29 -12.30 -18.78
C GLY A 850 3.97 -12.13 -18.03
N ARG A 851 3.20 -11.06 -18.33
CA ARG A 851 1.92 -10.74 -17.67
C ARG A 851 0.76 -11.13 -18.59
N TYR A 852 0.24 -12.34 -18.41
CA TYR A 852 -0.91 -12.85 -19.15
C TYR A 852 -2.22 -12.47 -18.46
N ARG A 853 -3.17 -11.93 -19.24
CA ARG A 853 -4.49 -11.48 -18.76
C ARG A 853 -5.28 -12.66 -18.18
N ASN A 854 -5.78 -12.52 -16.96
CA ASN A 854 -6.72 -13.45 -16.34
C ASN A 854 -8.13 -12.83 -16.39
N LEU A 855 -8.77 -12.95 -17.55
CA LEU A 855 -10.09 -12.37 -17.81
C LEU A 855 -11.16 -12.97 -16.89
N LEU A 856 -11.03 -14.24 -16.51
CA LEU A 856 -11.95 -14.87 -15.56
C LEU A 856 -11.97 -14.10 -14.23
N ARG A 857 -10.80 -13.78 -13.66
CA ARG A 857 -10.70 -13.06 -12.38
C ARG A 857 -11.02 -11.56 -12.49
N GLU A 858 -10.87 -10.97 -13.67
CA GLU A 858 -11.36 -9.61 -13.91
C GLU A 858 -12.89 -9.52 -13.85
N ILE A 859 -13.57 -10.57 -14.31
CA ILE A 859 -15.03 -10.67 -14.35
C ILE A 859 -15.58 -11.22 -13.03
N HIS A 860 -14.88 -12.19 -12.43
CA HIS A 860 -15.25 -12.88 -11.20
C HIS A 860 -14.07 -12.86 -10.21
N PRO A 861 -13.82 -11.71 -9.55
CA PRO A 861 -12.72 -11.57 -8.61
C PRO A 861 -12.82 -12.49 -7.39
N GLU A 862 -14.01 -13.04 -7.12
CA GLU A 862 -14.28 -14.03 -6.08
C GLU A 862 -13.72 -15.43 -6.40
N ILE A 863 -13.45 -15.74 -7.68
CA ILE A 863 -12.84 -17.02 -8.07
C ILE A 863 -11.33 -16.95 -7.78
N GLY A 864 -10.88 -17.77 -6.83
CA GLY A 864 -9.47 -17.84 -6.43
C GLY A 864 -8.61 -18.68 -7.37
N GLU A 865 -7.28 -18.60 -7.21
CA GLU A 865 -6.34 -19.45 -7.96
C GLU A 865 -6.51 -20.95 -7.64
N ALA A 866 -6.99 -21.27 -6.43
CA ALA A 866 -7.30 -22.64 -6.04
C ALA A 866 -8.49 -23.20 -6.84
N ASP A 867 -9.54 -22.39 -7.05
CA ASP A 867 -10.72 -22.79 -7.83
C ASP A 867 -10.36 -23.02 -9.31
N ILE A 868 -9.53 -22.12 -9.87
CA ILE A 868 -9.01 -22.25 -11.24
C ILE A 868 -8.18 -23.53 -11.38
N THR A 869 -7.27 -23.77 -10.43
CA THR A 869 -6.42 -24.97 -10.45
C THR A 869 -7.27 -26.23 -10.35
N ALA A 870 -8.23 -26.28 -9.42
CA ALA A 870 -9.16 -27.39 -9.28
C ALA A 870 -9.99 -27.62 -10.55
N ARG A 871 -10.40 -26.55 -11.24
CA ARG A 871 -11.12 -26.65 -12.51
C ARG A 871 -10.26 -27.28 -13.60
N LEU A 872 -9.03 -26.80 -13.79
CA LEU A 872 -8.11 -27.34 -14.79
C LEU A 872 -7.74 -28.80 -14.48
N ASP A 873 -7.54 -29.14 -13.21
CA ASP A 873 -7.29 -30.52 -12.77
C ASP A 873 -8.50 -31.44 -13.01
N ALA A 874 -9.72 -30.93 -12.86
CA ALA A 874 -10.93 -31.71 -13.19
C ALA A 874 -11.03 -32.01 -14.70
N TYR A 875 -10.68 -31.06 -15.57
CA TYR A 875 -10.59 -31.28 -17.02
C TYR A 875 -9.50 -32.28 -17.37
N TRP A 876 -8.32 -32.14 -16.77
CA TRP A 876 -7.22 -33.09 -16.93
C TRP A 876 -7.65 -34.50 -16.53
N LYS A 877 -8.17 -34.67 -15.32
CA LYS A 877 -8.63 -35.97 -14.81
C LYS A 877 -9.71 -36.60 -15.69
N SER A 878 -10.61 -35.81 -16.25
CA SER A 878 -11.67 -36.33 -17.13
C SER A 878 -11.12 -36.78 -18.49
N LEU A 879 -10.39 -35.89 -19.19
CA LEU A 879 -10.02 -36.09 -20.59
C LEU A 879 -8.72 -36.90 -20.77
N PHE A 880 -7.79 -36.83 -19.81
CA PHE A 880 -6.49 -37.50 -19.91
C PHE A 880 -6.45 -38.80 -19.09
N GLU A 881 -7.10 -38.82 -17.91
CA GLU A 881 -7.01 -39.95 -16.97
C GLU A 881 -8.33 -40.72 -16.79
N GLY A 882 -9.42 -40.24 -17.39
CA GLY A 882 -10.77 -40.75 -17.15
C GLY A 882 -11.02 -42.17 -17.64
N ASP A 883 -12.24 -42.67 -17.44
CA ASP A 883 -12.65 -43.96 -18.00
C ASP A 883 -12.97 -43.85 -19.51
N ALA A 884 -13.35 -44.97 -20.14
CA ALA A 884 -13.65 -45.01 -21.58
C ALA A 884 -14.83 -44.12 -22.04
N ARG A 885 -15.62 -43.55 -21.11
CA ARG A 885 -16.68 -42.58 -21.42
C ARG A 885 -16.21 -41.13 -21.37
N HIS A 886 -15.07 -40.86 -20.73
CA HIS A 886 -14.57 -39.51 -20.44
C HIS A 886 -13.24 -39.22 -21.12
N ARG A 887 -12.29 -40.17 -21.09
CA ARG A 887 -10.96 -39.92 -21.67
C ARG A 887 -11.00 -39.83 -23.19
N VAL A 888 -10.09 -39.04 -23.71
CA VAL A 888 -9.73 -38.98 -25.13
C VAL A 888 -8.31 -39.51 -25.34
N ILE A 889 -7.49 -39.59 -24.29
CA ILE A 889 -6.12 -40.12 -24.37
C ILE A 889 -6.10 -41.58 -23.93
N TYR A 890 -5.45 -42.43 -24.72
CA TYR A 890 -5.37 -43.86 -24.47
C TYR A 890 -3.91 -44.34 -24.55
N PRO A 891 -3.48 -45.24 -23.64
CA PRO A 891 -2.16 -45.84 -23.73
C PRO A 891 -2.06 -46.75 -24.97
N ALA A 892 -0.88 -46.79 -25.58
CA ALA A 892 -0.51 -47.64 -26.70
C ALA A 892 0.58 -48.65 -26.31
N ALA A 893 0.93 -49.53 -27.23
CA ALA A 893 2.15 -50.32 -27.09
C ALA A 893 3.37 -49.37 -27.04
N PRO A 894 4.32 -49.58 -26.11
CA PRO A 894 5.53 -48.75 -26.04
C PRO A 894 6.31 -48.75 -27.36
N THR A 895 6.94 -47.63 -27.65
CA THR A 895 7.85 -47.48 -28.79
C THR A 895 9.29 -47.76 -28.34
N THR A 896 10.24 -47.70 -29.27
CA THR A 896 11.68 -47.79 -28.97
C THR A 896 12.16 -46.71 -27.99
N ASP A 897 11.48 -45.56 -27.96
CA ASP A 897 11.88 -44.39 -27.19
C ASP A 897 11.21 -44.33 -25.81
N GLY A 898 10.15 -45.12 -25.58
CA GLY A 898 9.48 -45.19 -24.27
C GLY A 898 7.97 -45.48 -24.35
N PRO A 899 7.23 -45.21 -23.24
CA PRO A 899 5.77 -45.27 -23.22
C PRO A 899 5.17 -44.44 -24.35
N ALA A 900 4.01 -44.88 -24.85
CA ALA A 900 3.33 -44.22 -25.95
C ALA A 900 1.83 -44.13 -25.66
N SER A 901 1.21 -43.05 -26.11
CA SER A 901 -0.23 -42.79 -25.97
C SER A 901 -0.75 -42.11 -27.23
N TYR A 902 -2.04 -42.27 -27.52
CA TYR A 902 -2.71 -41.58 -28.62
C TYR A 902 -3.98 -40.87 -28.14
N VAL A 903 -4.39 -39.84 -28.87
CA VAL A 903 -5.67 -39.16 -28.69
C VAL A 903 -6.66 -39.75 -29.68
N LEU A 904 -7.71 -40.39 -29.19
CA LEU A 904 -8.75 -41.01 -30.00
C LEU A 904 -9.83 -39.98 -30.35
N ASP A 905 -10.06 -39.76 -31.64
CA ASP A 905 -11.33 -39.20 -32.10
C ASP A 905 -12.39 -40.28 -31.94
N VAL A 906 -13.17 -40.15 -30.88
CA VAL A 906 -14.16 -41.15 -30.48
C VAL A 906 -15.33 -41.19 -31.48
N GLY A 907 -15.64 -40.07 -32.13
CA GLY A 907 -16.73 -39.99 -33.10
C GLY A 907 -16.39 -40.73 -34.39
N ASN A 908 -15.12 -40.68 -34.81
CA ASN A 908 -14.63 -41.28 -36.05
C ASN A 908 -13.88 -42.60 -35.87
N ALA A 909 -13.60 -42.98 -34.61
CA ALA A 909 -12.82 -44.16 -34.24
C ALA A 909 -11.41 -44.22 -34.88
N ASP A 910 -10.80 -43.04 -35.04
CA ASP A 910 -9.46 -42.86 -35.59
C ASP A 910 -8.59 -41.95 -34.70
N VAL A 911 -7.33 -41.79 -35.06
CA VAL A 911 -6.36 -40.89 -34.43
C VAL A 911 -5.98 -39.82 -35.45
N ARG A 912 -6.18 -38.55 -35.08
CA ARG A 912 -5.96 -37.41 -35.96
C ARG A 912 -4.77 -36.57 -35.52
N SER A 913 -4.04 -36.01 -36.48
CA SER A 913 -2.86 -35.16 -36.21
C SER A 913 -3.23 -33.95 -35.35
N GLU A 914 -4.37 -33.31 -35.62
CA GLU A 914 -4.98 -32.24 -34.83
C GLU A 914 -5.11 -32.60 -33.34
N GLY A 915 -5.80 -33.69 -33.02
CA GLY A 915 -6.05 -34.07 -31.62
C GLY A 915 -4.80 -34.48 -30.88
N MET A 916 -3.87 -35.15 -31.58
CA MET A 916 -2.56 -35.49 -31.05
C MET A 916 -1.77 -34.22 -30.68
N SER A 917 -1.76 -33.23 -31.57
CA SER A 917 -1.03 -31.98 -31.35
C SER A 917 -1.69 -31.10 -30.28
N TYR A 918 -3.02 -31.08 -30.18
CA TYR A 918 -3.74 -30.41 -29.09
C TYR A 918 -3.48 -31.09 -27.73
N GLY A 919 -3.47 -32.42 -27.69
CA GLY A 919 -3.12 -33.18 -26.48
C GLY A 919 -1.71 -32.84 -25.99
N MET A 920 -0.74 -32.75 -26.91
CA MET A 920 0.61 -32.29 -26.61
C MET A 920 0.62 -30.83 -26.11
N MET A 921 -0.10 -29.92 -26.78
CA MET A 921 -0.20 -28.52 -26.39
C MET A 921 -0.75 -28.36 -24.96
N ILE A 922 -1.83 -29.07 -24.62
CA ILE A 922 -2.39 -29.04 -23.26
C ILE A 922 -1.39 -29.62 -22.25
N ALA A 923 -0.74 -30.74 -22.56
CA ALA A 923 0.24 -31.35 -21.65
C ALA A 923 1.42 -30.41 -21.35
N VAL A 924 1.96 -29.70 -22.34
CA VAL A 924 3.05 -28.74 -22.11
C VAL A 924 2.60 -27.51 -21.31
N GLN A 925 1.39 -27.00 -21.55
CA GLN A 925 0.82 -25.89 -20.77
C GLN A 925 0.55 -26.28 -19.32
N MET A 926 0.13 -27.53 -19.07
CA MET A 926 -0.12 -28.09 -17.74
C MET A 926 1.14 -28.61 -17.02
N GLY A 927 2.32 -28.56 -17.66
CA GLY A 927 3.57 -29.05 -17.06
C GLY A 927 3.67 -30.58 -16.93
N ARG A 928 2.98 -31.32 -17.80
CA ARG A 928 2.80 -32.78 -17.75
C ARG A 928 3.73 -33.48 -18.75
N LYS A 929 5.03 -33.53 -18.41
CA LYS A 929 6.09 -33.99 -19.32
C LYS A 929 5.94 -35.46 -19.74
N ALA A 930 5.56 -36.36 -18.83
CA ALA A 930 5.47 -37.78 -19.14
C ALA A 930 4.38 -38.08 -20.18
N GLU A 931 3.24 -37.41 -20.07
CA GLU A 931 2.12 -37.54 -20.98
C GLU A 931 2.43 -36.87 -22.33
N PHE A 932 3.11 -35.72 -22.32
CA PHE A 932 3.63 -35.09 -23.53
C PHE A 932 4.56 -36.03 -24.30
N ASP A 933 5.54 -36.61 -23.61
CA ASP A 933 6.52 -37.53 -24.20
C ASP A 933 5.83 -38.77 -24.77
N ALA A 934 4.84 -39.33 -24.06
CA ALA A 934 4.08 -40.49 -24.54
C ALA A 934 3.28 -40.19 -25.82
N LEU A 935 2.66 -39.02 -25.91
CA LEU A 935 1.96 -38.58 -27.13
C LEU A 935 2.94 -38.36 -28.28
N TRP A 936 4.08 -37.71 -28.01
CA TRP A 936 5.08 -37.44 -29.01
C TRP A 936 5.73 -38.72 -29.55
N ASN A 937 6.05 -39.67 -28.67
CA ASN A 937 6.58 -40.98 -29.05
C ASN A 937 5.66 -41.69 -30.04
N TRP A 938 4.36 -41.67 -29.79
CA TRP A 938 3.38 -42.29 -30.69
C TRP A 938 3.30 -41.54 -32.03
N ALA A 939 3.16 -40.21 -32.01
CA ALA A 939 3.04 -39.39 -33.21
C ALA A 939 4.29 -39.51 -34.11
N ALA A 940 5.48 -39.36 -33.54
CA ALA A 940 6.74 -39.41 -34.26
C ALA A 940 7.06 -40.81 -34.84
N THR A 941 6.56 -41.88 -34.20
CA THR A 941 6.75 -43.27 -34.64
C THR A 941 5.76 -43.69 -35.70
N HIS A 942 4.47 -43.42 -35.49
CA HIS A 942 3.41 -43.96 -36.34
C HIS A 942 2.97 -42.98 -37.43
N MET A 943 2.78 -41.70 -37.08
CA MET A 943 2.19 -40.73 -37.99
C MET A 943 3.20 -40.13 -38.96
N ARG A 944 4.45 -39.93 -38.54
CA ARG A 944 5.49 -39.30 -39.37
C ARG A 944 5.85 -40.14 -40.59
N TYR A 945 5.93 -39.50 -41.75
CA TYR A 945 6.45 -40.11 -42.98
C TYR A 945 7.97 -40.27 -42.90
N ALA A 946 8.47 -41.51 -42.92
CA ALA A 946 9.89 -41.80 -42.83
C ALA A 946 10.65 -41.65 -44.17
N ALA A 947 9.96 -41.80 -45.30
CA ALA A 947 10.55 -41.80 -46.65
C ALA A 947 9.58 -41.26 -47.71
N GLY A 948 10.07 -41.10 -48.94
CA GLY A 948 9.30 -40.61 -50.10
C GLY A 948 9.09 -39.09 -50.10
N PRO A 949 8.35 -38.56 -51.10
CA PRO A 949 8.12 -37.13 -51.25
C PRO A 949 7.43 -36.46 -50.06
N ARG A 950 6.74 -37.22 -49.20
CA ARG A 950 6.09 -36.71 -47.96
C ARG A 950 6.97 -36.80 -46.71
N LYS A 951 8.22 -37.30 -46.81
CA LYS A 951 9.13 -37.46 -45.67
C LYS A 951 9.16 -36.21 -44.80
N GLY A 952 8.95 -36.38 -43.49
CA GLY A 952 8.94 -35.30 -42.50
C GLY A 952 7.54 -34.79 -42.11
N TYR A 953 6.54 -34.89 -42.99
CA TYR A 953 5.14 -34.60 -42.63
C TYR A 953 4.49 -35.72 -41.80
N PHE A 954 3.32 -35.45 -41.22
CA PHE A 954 2.55 -36.39 -40.42
C PHE A 954 1.27 -36.78 -41.17
N ARG A 955 0.87 -38.04 -41.05
CA ARG A 955 -0.39 -38.53 -41.63
C ARG A 955 -1.56 -37.90 -40.90
N TRP A 956 -2.54 -37.36 -41.63
CA TRP A 956 -3.74 -36.78 -41.01
C TRP A 956 -4.51 -37.80 -40.18
N GLN A 957 -4.67 -39.03 -40.68
CA GLN A 957 -5.50 -40.05 -40.06
C GLN A 957 -4.78 -41.38 -39.91
N CYS A 958 -4.87 -41.95 -38.71
CA CYS A 958 -4.34 -43.26 -38.35
C CYS A 958 -5.34 -44.05 -37.53
N ARG A 959 -5.10 -45.35 -37.35
CA ARG A 959 -5.85 -46.17 -36.38
C ARG A 959 -5.09 -46.23 -35.07
N PRO A 960 -5.74 -46.61 -33.95
CA PRO A 960 -5.06 -46.84 -32.67
C PRO A 960 -3.83 -47.76 -32.75
N GLN A 961 -3.85 -48.75 -33.66
CA GLN A 961 -2.74 -49.69 -33.85
C GLN A 961 -1.60 -49.14 -34.74
N GLY A 962 -1.75 -47.94 -35.32
CA GLY A 962 -0.82 -47.33 -36.25
C GLY A 962 -1.46 -46.91 -37.58
N CYS A 963 -0.64 -46.43 -38.52
CA CYS A 963 -1.09 -45.90 -39.79
C CYS A 963 -0.88 -46.93 -40.91
N ASP A 964 -1.93 -47.68 -41.25
CA ASP A 964 -1.93 -48.71 -42.30
C ASP A 964 -2.30 -48.16 -43.69
N ARG A 965 -2.66 -46.88 -43.77
CA ARG A 965 -3.04 -46.17 -45.01
C ARG A 965 -2.15 -44.95 -45.24
N ASP A 966 -1.94 -44.64 -46.52
CA ASP A 966 -1.22 -43.45 -46.97
C ASP A 966 -2.13 -42.20 -46.90
N ALA A 967 -2.50 -41.80 -45.68
CA ALA A 967 -3.34 -40.63 -45.44
C ALA A 967 -2.55 -39.33 -45.66
N VAL A 968 -3.07 -38.42 -46.49
CA VAL A 968 -2.44 -37.10 -46.73
C VAL A 968 -2.18 -36.36 -45.42
N PRO A 969 -1.17 -35.48 -45.35
CA PRO A 969 -0.98 -34.59 -44.20
C PRO A 969 -2.05 -33.51 -44.10
N ALA A 970 -2.21 -32.90 -42.92
CA ALA A 970 -3.10 -31.76 -42.67
C ALA A 970 -2.29 -30.66 -41.96
N SER A 971 -2.42 -29.40 -42.40
CA SER A 971 -1.50 -28.35 -41.94
C SER A 971 -1.65 -28.02 -40.44
N ASP A 972 -2.88 -27.99 -39.93
CA ASP A 972 -3.21 -27.63 -38.55
C ASP A 972 -2.48 -28.47 -37.48
N GLY A 973 -2.37 -29.78 -37.71
CA GLY A 973 -1.68 -30.71 -36.82
C GLY A 973 -0.21 -30.34 -36.65
N GLU A 974 0.48 -30.12 -37.77
CA GLU A 974 1.92 -29.86 -37.84
C GLU A 974 2.30 -28.53 -37.19
N GLU A 975 1.49 -27.49 -37.36
CA GLU A 975 1.70 -26.18 -36.75
C GLU A 975 1.68 -26.27 -35.21
N TYR A 976 0.73 -27.03 -34.66
CA TYR A 976 0.65 -27.26 -33.21
C TYR A 976 1.75 -28.19 -32.71
N PHE A 977 2.16 -29.23 -33.46
CA PHE A 977 3.29 -30.07 -33.09
C PHE A 977 4.59 -29.25 -32.97
N ALA A 978 4.91 -28.45 -34.00
CA ALA A 978 6.11 -27.61 -34.01
C ALA A 978 6.14 -26.66 -32.81
N THR A 979 5.00 -26.01 -32.55
CA THR A 979 4.87 -25.04 -31.45
C THR A 979 4.96 -25.71 -30.08
N ALA A 980 4.27 -26.84 -29.88
CA ALA A 980 4.29 -27.56 -28.61
C ALA A 980 5.70 -28.07 -28.27
N LEU A 981 6.47 -28.49 -29.28
CA LEU A 981 7.88 -28.87 -29.12
C LEU A 981 8.77 -27.68 -28.74
N LEU A 982 8.62 -26.51 -29.37
CA LEU A 982 9.36 -25.29 -28.98
C LEU A 982 9.04 -24.87 -27.53
N MET A 983 7.79 -25.01 -27.11
CA MET A 983 7.38 -24.75 -25.72
C MET A 983 7.96 -25.76 -24.76
N ALA A 984 7.98 -27.05 -25.11
CA ALA A 984 8.58 -28.11 -24.31
C ALA A 984 10.07 -27.86 -24.12
N ALA A 985 10.79 -27.49 -25.19
CA ALA A 985 12.20 -27.08 -25.13
C ALA A 985 12.42 -25.92 -24.15
N SER A 986 11.55 -24.92 -24.18
CA SER A 986 11.66 -23.73 -23.33
C SER A 986 11.37 -24.03 -21.85
N ARG A 987 10.41 -24.93 -21.57
CA ARG A 987 9.94 -25.23 -20.21
C ARG A 987 10.74 -26.31 -19.50
N TRP A 988 11.17 -27.33 -20.23
CA TRP A 988 11.82 -28.51 -19.66
C TRP A 988 13.26 -28.68 -20.13
N GLY A 989 13.73 -27.90 -21.09
CA GLY A 989 15.02 -28.11 -21.76
C GLY A 989 15.00 -29.25 -22.77
N ASN A 990 16.12 -29.45 -23.47
CA ASN A 990 16.26 -30.50 -24.49
C ASN A 990 16.93 -31.76 -23.94
N GLY A 991 16.44 -32.93 -24.36
CA GLY A 991 17.02 -34.24 -24.13
C GLY A 991 17.87 -34.74 -25.32
N ARG A 992 17.82 -36.05 -25.60
CA ARG A 992 18.45 -36.68 -26.77
C ARG A 992 17.40 -37.34 -27.67
N GLY A 993 17.69 -37.48 -28.96
CA GLY A 993 16.80 -38.20 -29.89
C GLY A 993 15.47 -37.47 -30.08
N LEU A 994 14.34 -38.17 -29.89
CA LEU A 994 13.00 -37.56 -29.97
C LEU A 994 12.76 -36.50 -28.89
N TYR A 995 13.51 -36.53 -27.78
CA TYR A 995 13.38 -35.58 -26.67
C TYR A 995 14.24 -34.33 -26.84
N ASP A 996 15.04 -34.23 -27.91
CA ASP A 996 15.60 -32.95 -28.33
C ASP A 996 14.51 -32.13 -29.03
N TYR A 997 13.61 -31.55 -28.22
CA TYR A 997 12.38 -30.94 -28.71
C TYR A 997 12.66 -29.78 -29.66
N ASP A 998 13.68 -28.96 -29.38
CA ASP A 998 14.05 -27.86 -30.27
C ASP A 998 14.50 -28.43 -31.62
N ALA A 999 15.38 -29.43 -31.67
CA ALA A 999 15.81 -30.04 -32.93
C ALA A 999 14.64 -30.66 -33.72
N GLN A 1000 13.70 -31.33 -33.04
CA GLN A 1000 12.49 -31.87 -33.69
C GLN A 1000 11.61 -30.73 -34.27
N ALA A 1001 11.43 -29.65 -33.52
CA ALA A 1001 10.66 -28.49 -33.99
C ALA A 1001 11.31 -27.81 -35.19
N GLN A 1002 12.63 -27.55 -35.15
CA GLN A 1002 13.35 -26.91 -36.26
C GLN A 1002 13.24 -27.73 -37.55
N ALA A 1003 13.34 -29.06 -37.45
CA ALA A 1003 13.18 -29.95 -38.60
C ALA A 1003 11.77 -29.86 -39.20
N LEU A 1004 10.74 -29.77 -38.35
CA LEU A 1004 9.36 -29.63 -38.80
C LEU A 1004 9.10 -28.26 -39.44
N LEU A 1005 9.56 -27.16 -38.82
CA LEU A 1005 9.48 -25.81 -39.38
C LEU A 1005 10.11 -25.73 -40.77
N ALA A 1006 11.32 -26.27 -40.94
CA ALA A 1006 12.00 -26.31 -42.22
C ALA A 1006 11.22 -27.14 -43.25
N THR A 1007 10.64 -28.28 -42.83
CA THR A 1007 9.83 -29.13 -43.72
C THR A 1007 8.57 -28.41 -44.18
N MET A 1008 7.85 -27.71 -43.30
CA MET A 1008 6.63 -26.98 -43.64
C MET A 1008 6.88 -25.84 -44.63
N LEU A 1009 8.01 -25.14 -44.50
CA LEU A 1009 8.34 -23.98 -45.33
C LEU A 1009 8.94 -24.37 -46.68
N HIS A 1010 9.85 -25.34 -46.70
CA HIS A 1010 10.73 -25.60 -47.84
C HIS A 1010 10.49 -26.94 -48.54
N LYS A 1011 9.31 -27.57 -48.36
CA LYS A 1011 9.06 -28.93 -48.87
C LYS A 1011 9.28 -29.10 -50.37
N GLU A 1012 8.81 -28.14 -51.17
CA GLU A 1012 9.00 -28.17 -52.62
C GLU A 1012 10.50 -28.10 -52.97
N GLU A 1013 11.27 -27.27 -52.28
CA GLU A 1013 12.72 -27.18 -52.49
C GLU A 1013 13.43 -28.48 -52.09
N MET A 1014 13.04 -29.06 -50.94
CA MET A 1014 13.58 -30.33 -50.45
C MET A 1014 13.32 -31.50 -51.40
N ASN A 1015 12.23 -31.45 -52.18
CA ASN A 1015 11.88 -32.46 -53.17
C ASN A 1015 12.44 -32.16 -54.57
N GLY A 1016 13.03 -30.98 -54.81
CA GLY A 1016 13.44 -30.52 -56.14
C GLY A 1016 12.27 -30.06 -57.04
N GLY A 1017 11.15 -29.68 -56.44
CA GLY A 1017 9.90 -29.28 -57.09
C GLY A 1017 8.68 -29.97 -56.47
N VAL A 1018 7.52 -29.84 -57.11
CA VAL A 1018 6.30 -30.58 -56.73
C VAL A 1018 6.40 -32.02 -57.25
N VAL A 1019 6.49 -32.98 -56.34
CA VAL A 1019 6.62 -34.43 -56.63
C VAL A 1019 5.47 -35.18 -55.98
N ASP A 1020 4.78 -36.06 -56.74
CA ASP A 1020 3.57 -36.78 -56.30
C ASP A 1020 2.47 -35.84 -55.73
N GLY A 1021 2.39 -34.64 -56.30
CA GLY A 1021 1.47 -33.58 -55.85
C GLY A 1021 1.85 -32.96 -54.50
N VAL A 1022 2.96 -33.32 -53.86
CA VAL A 1022 3.37 -32.79 -52.55
C VAL A 1022 3.91 -31.38 -52.66
N ARG A 1023 3.37 -30.47 -51.84
CA ARG A 1023 3.71 -29.05 -51.78
C ARG A 1023 4.21 -28.63 -50.39
N SER A 1024 4.69 -27.39 -50.27
CA SER A 1024 4.95 -26.76 -48.98
C SER A 1024 3.65 -26.44 -48.26
N MET A 1025 3.61 -26.62 -46.94
CA MET A 1025 2.44 -26.25 -46.11
C MET A 1025 2.17 -24.75 -46.11
N PHE A 1026 3.21 -23.96 -46.36
CA PHE A 1026 3.07 -22.52 -46.62
C PHE A 1026 3.32 -22.25 -48.10
N SER A 1027 2.31 -21.70 -48.77
CA SER A 1027 2.40 -21.35 -50.20
C SER A 1027 3.62 -20.45 -50.45
N PRO A 1028 4.60 -20.87 -51.27
CA PRO A 1028 5.76 -20.04 -51.55
C PRO A 1028 5.37 -18.68 -52.18
N ARG A 1029 4.31 -18.69 -53.00
CA ARG A 1029 3.78 -17.51 -53.67
C ARG A 1029 3.01 -16.57 -52.75
N HIS A 1030 2.11 -17.12 -51.93
CA HIS A 1030 1.17 -16.31 -51.15
C HIS A 1030 1.62 -16.05 -49.71
N GLY A 1031 2.57 -16.83 -49.18
CA GLY A 1031 3.01 -16.74 -47.78
C GLY A 1031 1.88 -17.06 -46.80
N GLN A 1032 0.98 -17.97 -47.17
CA GLN A 1032 -0.17 -18.39 -46.38
C GLN A 1032 -0.14 -19.90 -46.20
N VAL A 1033 -0.60 -20.37 -45.04
CA VAL A 1033 -0.84 -21.80 -44.84
C VAL A 1033 -1.88 -22.29 -45.85
N VAL A 1034 -1.74 -23.54 -46.29
CA VAL A 1034 -2.68 -24.18 -47.22
C VAL A 1034 -3.55 -25.18 -46.47
N PHE A 1035 -4.73 -25.51 -46.97
CA PHE A 1035 -5.60 -26.49 -46.30
C PHE A 1035 -4.91 -27.87 -46.16
N VAL A 1036 -4.48 -28.45 -47.29
CA VAL A 1036 -3.69 -29.69 -47.31
C VAL A 1036 -2.55 -29.52 -48.30
N PRO A 1037 -1.27 -29.85 -47.97
CA PRO A 1037 -0.13 -29.60 -48.85
C PRO A 1037 0.00 -30.67 -49.97
N ILE A 1038 -1.12 -31.05 -50.58
CA ILE A 1038 -1.21 -32.04 -51.66
C ILE A 1038 -2.14 -31.51 -52.75
N ALA A 1039 -1.65 -31.53 -53.99
CA ALA A 1039 -2.41 -31.24 -55.21
C ALA A 1039 -3.19 -29.91 -55.14
N ASP A 1040 -4.46 -29.94 -55.56
CA ASP A 1040 -5.38 -28.80 -55.60
C ASP A 1040 -5.85 -28.35 -54.21
N ALA A 1041 -5.79 -29.23 -53.20
CA ALA A 1041 -6.07 -28.87 -51.81
C ALA A 1041 -5.00 -27.93 -51.21
N ALA A 1042 -3.91 -27.68 -51.94
CA ALA A 1042 -2.89 -26.69 -51.59
C ALA A 1042 -3.11 -25.31 -52.24
N ASP A 1043 -4.17 -25.15 -53.06
CA ASP A 1043 -4.45 -23.90 -53.78
C ASP A 1043 -5.40 -22.94 -53.02
N PHE A 1044 -5.90 -23.34 -51.86
CA PHE A 1044 -6.72 -22.51 -50.95
C PHE A 1044 -6.30 -22.73 -49.48
N SER A 1045 -6.87 -21.91 -48.58
CA SER A 1045 -6.59 -21.94 -47.15
C SER A 1045 -7.84 -22.22 -46.31
N ASP A 1046 -7.61 -22.51 -45.04
CA ASP A 1046 -8.62 -22.52 -43.99
C ASP A 1046 -8.28 -21.36 -43.03
N PRO A 1047 -9.17 -20.36 -42.83
CA PRO A 1047 -8.90 -19.24 -41.93
C PRO A 1047 -8.52 -19.66 -40.50
N SER A 1048 -8.99 -20.83 -40.04
CA SER A 1048 -8.69 -21.37 -38.72
C SER A 1048 -7.27 -21.96 -38.61
N TYR A 1049 -6.58 -22.19 -39.73
CA TYR A 1049 -5.20 -22.67 -39.73
C TYR A 1049 -4.20 -21.51 -39.63
N HIS A 1050 -4.63 -20.28 -39.88
CA HIS A 1050 -3.78 -19.11 -39.69
C HIS A 1050 -3.51 -18.87 -38.20
N LEU A 1051 -2.27 -19.11 -37.77
CA LEU A 1051 -1.81 -19.02 -36.37
C LEU A 1051 -0.69 -17.98 -36.21
N PRO A 1052 -0.94 -16.66 -36.45
CA PRO A 1052 0.12 -15.65 -36.40
C PRO A 1052 0.82 -15.55 -35.04
N ALA A 1053 0.15 -15.94 -33.95
CA ALA A 1053 0.77 -16.06 -32.64
C ALA A 1053 1.94 -17.05 -32.63
N PHE A 1054 1.79 -18.17 -33.35
CA PHE A 1054 2.82 -19.20 -33.48
C PHE A 1054 3.87 -18.77 -34.49
N TYR A 1055 3.47 -18.16 -35.60
CA TYR A 1055 4.41 -17.69 -36.63
C TYR A 1055 5.37 -16.63 -36.08
N GLU A 1056 4.87 -15.74 -35.21
CA GLU A 1056 5.69 -14.77 -34.49
C GLU A 1056 6.67 -15.47 -33.51
N LEU A 1057 6.23 -16.54 -32.83
CA LEU A 1057 7.12 -17.36 -32.00
C LEU A 1057 8.20 -18.04 -32.87
N TRP A 1058 7.84 -18.59 -34.01
CA TRP A 1058 8.77 -19.24 -34.94
C TRP A 1058 9.73 -18.24 -35.57
N ALA A 1059 9.27 -17.03 -35.89
CA ALA A 1059 10.12 -15.93 -36.36
C ALA A 1059 11.22 -15.58 -35.34
N ARG A 1060 10.97 -15.80 -34.05
CA ARG A 1060 11.94 -15.56 -32.97
C ARG A 1060 12.86 -16.76 -32.73
N ARG A 1061 12.39 -17.98 -33.04
CA ARG A 1061 13.03 -19.25 -32.63
C ARG A 1061 13.62 -20.06 -33.76
N ALA A 1062 13.29 -19.78 -35.02
CA ALA A 1062 13.79 -20.56 -36.15
C ALA A 1062 15.31 -20.47 -36.26
N ALA A 1063 15.97 -21.60 -36.50
CA ALA A 1063 17.42 -21.70 -36.52
C ALA A 1063 18.06 -20.91 -37.69
N ALA A 1064 17.41 -20.91 -38.86
CA ALA A 1064 17.88 -20.20 -40.05
C ALA A 1064 17.43 -18.72 -40.02
N PRO A 1065 18.35 -17.74 -40.14
CA PRO A 1065 18.00 -16.32 -40.17
C PRO A 1065 17.02 -15.94 -41.28
N GLN A 1066 17.12 -16.55 -42.47
CA GLN A 1066 16.18 -16.29 -43.57
C GLN A 1066 14.76 -16.78 -43.24
N ASP A 1067 14.65 -17.91 -42.53
CA ASP A 1067 13.34 -18.47 -42.14
C ASP A 1067 12.70 -17.60 -41.05
N ARG A 1068 13.49 -17.04 -40.13
CA ARG A 1068 12.99 -16.09 -39.12
C ARG A 1068 12.28 -14.89 -39.76
N ARG A 1069 12.90 -14.30 -40.78
CA ARG A 1069 12.30 -13.21 -41.56
C ARG A 1069 11.03 -13.68 -42.27
N ARG A 1070 11.08 -14.85 -42.90
CA ARG A 1070 9.93 -15.40 -43.63
C ARG A 1070 8.74 -15.68 -42.72
N TRP A 1071 8.96 -16.23 -41.54
CA TRP A 1071 7.89 -16.46 -40.55
C TRP A 1071 7.28 -15.15 -40.05
N SER A 1072 8.08 -14.10 -39.87
CA SER A 1072 7.57 -12.77 -39.53
C SER A 1072 6.65 -12.24 -40.64
N GLU A 1073 7.04 -12.37 -41.91
CA GLU A 1073 6.20 -11.97 -43.04
C GLU A 1073 4.89 -12.78 -43.10
N ILE A 1074 4.94 -14.09 -42.87
CA ILE A 1074 3.77 -14.99 -42.84
C ILE A 1074 2.82 -14.62 -41.68
N ALA A 1075 3.35 -14.20 -40.52
CA ALA A 1075 2.56 -13.69 -39.41
C ALA A 1075 1.75 -12.46 -39.83
N ASP A 1076 2.38 -11.48 -40.47
CA ASP A 1076 1.73 -10.26 -40.93
C ASP A 1076 0.68 -10.52 -42.02
N ILE A 1077 0.99 -11.41 -42.97
CA ILE A 1077 0.04 -11.84 -44.01
C ILE A 1077 -1.21 -12.45 -43.37
N SER A 1078 -1.03 -13.30 -42.36
CA SER A 1078 -2.12 -13.97 -41.65
C SER A 1078 -2.97 -13.00 -40.83
N ARG A 1079 -2.35 -12.04 -40.15
CA ARG A 1079 -3.07 -10.95 -39.44
C ARG A 1079 -3.94 -10.15 -40.39
N ALA A 1080 -3.42 -9.81 -41.57
CA ALA A 1080 -4.18 -9.12 -42.61
C ALA A 1080 -5.29 -10.01 -43.20
N TYR A 1081 -5.05 -11.32 -43.34
CA TYR A 1081 -5.99 -12.28 -43.91
C TYR A 1081 -7.29 -12.39 -43.13
N PHE A 1082 -7.25 -12.36 -41.79
CA PHE A 1082 -8.47 -12.40 -40.98
C PHE A 1082 -9.48 -11.30 -41.34
N ASN A 1083 -9.01 -10.10 -41.69
CA ASN A 1083 -9.90 -9.02 -42.10
C ASN A 1083 -10.53 -9.24 -43.48
N LYS A 1084 -9.87 -10.02 -44.35
CA LYS A 1084 -10.39 -10.37 -45.67
C LYS A 1084 -11.41 -11.49 -45.60
N ALA A 1085 -11.14 -12.51 -44.77
CA ALA A 1085 -11.99 -13.68 -44.61
C ALA A 1085 -13.21 -13.45 -43.72
N ALA A 1086 -13.14 -12.53 -42.76
CA ALA A 1086 -14.25 -12.24 -41.85
C ALA A 1086 -15.33 -11.39 -42.52
N HIS A 1087 -16.58 -11.83 -42.39
CA HIS A 1087 -17.74 -11.10 -42.90
C HIS A 1087 -17.85 -9.73 -42.20
N PRO A 1088 -18.01 -8.62 -42.95
CA PRO A 1088 -17.84 -7.26 -42.41
C PRO A 1088 -18.90 -6.86 -41.37
N LYS A 1089 -20.04 -7.57 -41.31
CA LYS A 1089 -21.11 -7.30 -40.33
C LYS A 1089 -21.08 -8.25 -39.14
N THR A 1090 -21.08 -9.56 -39.42
CA THR A 1090 -21.22 -10.62 -38.41
C THR A 1090 -19.88 -10.99 -37.78
N GLY A 1091 -18.75 -10.75 -38.46
CA GLY A 1091 -17.44 -11.22 -38.05
C GLY A 1091 -17.19 -12.72 -38.26
N LEU A 1092 -18.17 -13.46 -38.80
CA LEU A 1092 -18.05 -14.89 -39.12
C LEU A 1092 -17.07 -15.12 -40.26
N THR A 1093 -16.28 -16.20 -40.19
CA THR A 1093 -15.35 -16.65 -41.24
C THR A 1093 -15.79 -18.00 -41.82
N PRO A 1094 -15.51 -18.33 -43.09
CA PRO A 1094 -15.79 -19.67 -43.60
C PRO A 1094 -14.82 -20.71 -43.04
N ASP A 1095 -15.14 -22.00 -43.17
CA ASP A 1095 -14.15 -23.08 -43.01
C ASP A 1095 -13.08 -22.95 -44.11
N TYR A 1096 -13.47 -22.89 -45.38
CA TYR A 1096 -12.53 -22.79 -46.51
C TYR A 1096 -12.62 -21.44 -47.21
N ALA A 1097 -11.46 -20.86 -47.50
CA ALA A 1097 -11.35 -19.61 -48.21
C ALA A 1097 -10.16 -19.57 -49.17
N GLU A 1098 -10.33 -18.85 -50.27
CA GLU A 1098 -9.26 -18.50 -51.19
C GLU A 1098 -8.19 -17.66 -50.47
N PHE A 1099 -6.96 -17.61 -51.01
CA PHE A 1099 -5.88 -16.77 -50.45
C PHE A 1099 -6.19 -15.27 -50.44
N ASP A 1100 -7.24 -14.82 -51.14
CA ASP A 1100 -7.74 -13.45 -51.11
C ASP A 1100 -8.85 -13.20 -50.06
N GLY A 1101 -9.29 -14.25 -49.36
CA GLY A 1101 -10.29 -14.22 -48.29
C GLY A 1101 -11.72 -14.54 -48.75
N ARG A 1102 -11.97 -14.73 -50.05
CA ARG A 1102 -13.30 -15.14 -50.52
C ARG A 1102 -13.62 -16.57 -50.08
N PRO A 1103 -14.87 -16.90 -49.69
CA PRO A 1103 -15.25 -18.26 -49.36
C PRO A 1103 -15.02 -19.23 -50.53
N HIS A 1104 -14.45 -20.39 -50.24
CA HIS A 1104 -14.17 -21.45 -51.21
C HIS A 1104 -15.31 -22.48 -51.17
N ALA A 1105 -16.12 -22.53 -52.23
CA ALA A 1105 -17.30 -23.39 -52.29
C ALA A 1105 -16.92 -24.86 -52.51
N ARG A 1106 -16.99 -25.65 -51.44
CA ARG A 1106 -16.72 -27.10 -51.46
C ARG A 1106 -17.51 -27.77 -50.35
N GLU A 1107 -18.51 -28.56 -50.71
CA GLU A 1107 -19.30 -29.38 -49.75
C GLU A 1107 -19.92 -28.58 -48.57
N GLY A 1108 -20.13 -27.27 -48.74
CA GLY A 1108 -20.68 -26.37 -47.74
C GLY A 1108 -19.64 -25.71 -46.82
N HIS A 1109 -18.35 -25.93 -47.05
CA HIS A 1109 -17.28 -25.29 -46.27
C HIS A 1109 -17.08 -23.80 -46.59
N GLU A 1110 -17.85 -23.23 -47.52
CA GLU A 1110 -17.99 -21.78 -47.70
C GLU A 1110 -18.74 -21.07 -46.54
N ASP A 1111 -19.32 -21.84 -45.61
CA ASP A 1111 -20.06 -21.35 -44.44
C ASP A 1111 -19.20 -21.38 -43.15
N PHE A 1112 -19.68 -20.75 -42.07
CA PHE A 1112 -19.10 -20.84 -40.73
C PHE A 1112 -19.48 -22.16 -40.07
N ARG A 1113 -18.51 -23.08 -39.92
CA ARG A 1113 -18.72 -24.39 -39.30
C ARG A 1113 -17.57 -24.73 -38.34
N TYR A 1114 -17.34 -26.03 -38.10
CA TYR A 1114 -16.52 -26.52 -37.00
C TYR A 1114 -15.09 -25.97 -37.01
N ASP A 1115 -14.46 -25.87 -38.19
CA ASP A 1115 -13.09 -25.39 -38.29
C ASP A 1115 -13.04 -23.89 -37.98
N ALA A 1116 -13.99 -23.12 -38.52
CA ALA A 1116 -14.10 -21.68 -38.34
C ALA A 1116 -14.24 -21.22 -36.87
N PHE A 1117 -14.59 -22.11 -35.93
CA PHE A 1117 -14.68 -21.76 -34.50
C PHE A 1117 -13.36 -21.21 -33.96
N ARG A 1118 -12.23 -21.77 -34.42
CA ARG A 1118 -10.89 -21.43 -33.90
C ARG A 1118 -10.33 -20.16 -34.51
N THR A 1119 -10.87 -19.66 -35.63
CA THR A 1119 -10.34 -18.45 -36.28
C THR A 1119 -10.30 -17.26 -35.30
N ALA A 1120 -11.34 -17.11 -34.49
CA ALA A 1120 -11.43 -16.06 -33.49
C ALA A 1120 -10.48 -16.23 -32.30
N VAL A 1121 -10.21 -17.49 -31.94
CA VAL A 1121 -9.16 -17.85 -30.96
C VAL A 1121 -7.81 -17.33 -31.46
N ASN A 1122 -7.47 -17.61 -32.71
CA ASN A 1122 -6.14 -17.33 -33.25
C ASN A 1122 -5.78 -15.84 -33.30
N TRP A 1123 -6.68 -14.97 -33.80
CA TRP A 1123 -6.42 -13.53 -33.77
C TRP A 1123 -6.40 -12.97 -32.34
N SER A 1124 -7.13 -13.61 -31.41
CA SER A 1124 -7.22 -13.14 -30.04
C SER A 1124 -5.96 -13.46 -29.27
N VAL A 1125 -5.44 -14.68 -29.44
CA VAL A 1125 -4.18 -15.11 -28.85
C VAL A 1125 -3.01 -14.30 -29.42
N ASP A 1126 -2.96 -14.04 -30.73
CA ASP A 1126 -1.90 -13.22 -31.34
C ASP A 1126 -1.88 -11.79 -30.76
N GLN A 1127 -3.05 -11.15 -30.67
CA GLN A 1127 -3.12 -9.81 -30.09
C GLN A 1127 -2.77 -9.80 -28.60
N VAL A 1128 -3.19 -10.81 -27.83
CA VAL A 1128 -2.84 -10.90 -26.40
C VAL A 1128 -1.35 -11.16 -26.20
N TRP A 1129 -0.75 -12.07 -26.97
CA TRP A 1129 0.64 -12.46 -26.81
C TRP A 1129 1.62 -11.42 -27.32
N TRP A 1130 1.30 -10.75 -28.42
CA TRP A 1130 2.26 -9.93 -29.16
C TRP A 1130 1.83 -8.48 -29.36
N GLY A 1131 0.56 -8.13 -29.12
CA GLY A 1131 0.06 -6.77 -29.36
C GLY A 1131 0.11 -6.33 -30.83
N SER A 1132 0.33 -7.26 -31.76
CA SER A 1132 0.73 -6.97 -33.15
C SER A 1132 -0.42 -7.01 -34.16
N ASN A 1133 -1.67 -7.21 -33.72
CA ASN A 1133 -2.87 -7.23 -34.56
C ASN A 1133 -3.95 -6.23 -34.06
N PRO A 1134 -3.77 -4.92 -34.33
CA PRO A 1134 -4.67 -3.87 -33.85
C PRO A 1134 -6.10 -3.98 -34.40
N ALA A 1135 -6.33 -4.77 -35.46
CA ALA A 1135 -7.66 -5.01 -36.02
C ALA A 1135 -8.47 -6.06 -35.23
N ALA A 1136 -7.80 -6.95 -34.49
CA ALA A 1136 -8.42 -8.07 -33.77
C ALA A 1136 -9.53 -7.66 -32.78
N PRO A 1137 -9.40 -6.59 -31.97
CA PRO A 1137 -10.49 -6.14 -31.11
C PRO A 1137 -11.76 -5.76 -31.89
N GLY A 1138 -11.61 -5.21 -33.10
CA GLY A 1138 -12.73 -4.91 -33.98
C GLY A 1138 -13.42 -6.17 -34.52
N LEU A 1139 -12.64 -7.20 -34.86
CA LEU A 1139 -13.15 -8.51 -35.28
C LEU A 1139 -13.91 -9.20 -34.14
N SER A 1140 -13.32 -9.30 -32.95
CA SER A 1140 -13.97 -9.88 -31.77
C SER A 1140 -15.26 -9.15 -31.39
N ARG A 1141 -15.29 -7.80 -31.46
CA ARG A 1141 -16.51 -7.03 -31.18
C ARG A 1141 -17.66 -7.38 -32.12
N ARG A 1142 -17.40 -7.56 -33.43
CA ARG A 1142 -18.43 -7.95 -34.41
C ARG A 1142 -18.94 -9.36 -34.16
N LEU A 1143 -18.02 -10.32 -34.01
CA LEU A 1143 -18.34 -11.72 -33.77
C LEU A 1143 -19.16 -11.91 -32.49
N LEU A 1144 -18.69 -11.35 -31.37
CA LEU A 1144 -19.38 -11.47 -30.10
C LEU A 1144 -20.69 -10.67 -30.08
N GLY A 1145 -20.74 -9.53 -30.78
CA GLY A 1145 -21.99 -8.81 -31.00
C GLY A 1145 -23.04 -9.66 -31.74
N PHE A 1146 -22.62 -10.40 -32.78
CA PHE A 1146 -23.49 -11.32 -33.50
C PHE A 1146 -24.02 -12.46 -32.62
N PHE A 1147 -23.15 -13.11 -31.84
CA PHE A 1147 -23.56 -14.22 -30.96
C PHE A 1147 -24.39 -13.76 -29.76
N ALA A 1148 -24.11 -12.58 -29.21
CA ALA A 1148 -24.93 -11.98 -28.15
C ALA A 1148 -26.34 -11.61 -28.63
N ALA A 1149 -26.49 -11.28 -29.92
CA ALA A 1149 -27.77 -10.91 -30.53
C ALA A 1149 -28.62 -12.10 -30.99
N GLN A 1150 -28.16 -13.35 -30.82
CA GLN A 1150 -28.94 -14.52 -31.23
C GLN A 1150 -30.22 -14.67 -30.39
N PRO A 1151 -31.35 -15.03 -31.01
CA PRO A 1151 -32.65 -15.09 -30.33
C PRO A 1151 -32.76 -16.26 -29.33
N THR A 1152 -31.87 -17.25 -29.43
CA THR A 1152 -31.83 -18.43 -28.56
C THR A 1152 -30.44 -18.60 -27.94
N GLN A 1153 -30.40 -18.96 -26.66
CA GLN A 1153 -29.19 -19.28 -25.91
C GLN A 1153 -29.34 -20.64 -25.23
N PRO A 1154 -28.38 -21.58 -25.36
CA PRO A 1154 -27.20 -21.48 -26.22
C PRO A 1154 -27.59 -21.43 -27.72
N TYR A 1155 -26.81 -20.70 -28.52
CA TYR A 1155 -27.06 -20.47 -29.94
C TYR A 1155 -26.68 -21.70 -30.81
N PRO A 1156 -27.27 -21.84 -32.02
CA PRO A 1156 -26.80 -22.75 -33.05
C PRO A 1156 -25.29 -22.65 -33.31
N HIS A 1157 -24.70 -23.69 -33.90
CA HIS A 1157 -23.25 -23.69 -34.16
C HIS A 1157 -22.85 -23.65 -35.63
N LEU A 1158 -23.80 -23.72 -36.57
CA LEU A 1158 -23.52 -23.63 -38.00
C LEU A 1158 -24.29 -22.45 -38.60
N TYR A 1159 -23.61 -21.61 -39.36
CA TYR A 1159 -24.20 -20.41 -39.97
C TYR A 1159 -23.66 -20.17 -41.38
N THR A 1160 -24.51 -19.66 -42.27
CA THR A 1160 -24.00 -18.90 -43.41
C THR A 1160 -23.28 -17.65 -42.91
N LEU A 1161 -22.33 -17.11 -43.68
CA LEU A 1161 -21.53 -15.96 -43.23
C LEU A 1161 -22.34 -14.68 -42.97
N ASP A 1162 -23.48 -14.52 -43.62
CA ASP A 1162 -24.43 -13.43 -43.39
C ASP A 1162 -25.33 -13.64 -42.15
N GLY A 1163 -25.23 -14.80 -41.48
CA GLY A 1163 -25.80 -15.07 -40.17
C GLY A 1163 -27.07 -15.90 -40.15
N ARG A 1164 -27.42 -16.62 -41.24
CA ARG A 1164 -28.56 -17.55 -41.24
C ARG A 1164 -28.14 -18.88 -40.60
N PRO A 1165 -28.85 -19.38 -39.57
CA PRO A 1165 -28.53 -20.67 -38.96
C PRO A 1165 -28.75 -21.82 -39.95
N LEU A 1166 -27.84 -22.78 -39.93
CA LEU A 1166 -27.87 -24.00 -40.75
C LEU A 1166 -28.25 -25.24 -39.93
N ASN A 1167 -28.32 -25.09 -38.60
CA ASN A 1167 -28.79 -26.09 -37.66
C ASN A 1167 -29.45 -25.44 -36.44
N ASP A 1168 -29.95 -26.27 -35.52
CA ASP A 1168 -30.58 -25.83 -34.27
C ASP A 1168 -29.81 -26.26 -33.00
N ALA A 1169 -28.71 -27.01 -33.16
CA ALA A 1169 -27.95 -27.56 -32.04
C ALA A 1169 -26.85 -26.58 -31.59
N PRO A 1170 -26.56 -26.45 -30.29
CA PRO A 1170 -25.36 -25.76 -29.81
C PRO A 1170 -24.12 -26.66 -29.88
N ALA A 1171 -22.93 -26.06 -29.88
CA ALA A 1171 -21.66 -26.76 -29.72
C ALA A 1171 -20.83 -26.10 -28.63
N SER A 1172 -20.28 -26.88 -27.72
CA SER A 1172 -19.56 -26.35 -26.58
C SER A 1172 -18.17 -25.83 -26.95
N GLY A 1173 -17.56 -26.34 -28.02
CA GLY A 1173 -16.34 -25.80 -28.61
C GLY A 1173 -16.51 -24.37 -29.17
N LEU A 1174 -17.67 -24.03 -29.71
CA LEU A 1174 -17.96 -22.67 -30.17
C LEU A 1174 -18.12 -21.70 -28.99
N ILE A 1175 -18.83 -22.13 -27.93
CA ILE A 1175 -18.96 -21.36 -26.68
C ILE A 1175 -17.57 -21.07 -26.11
N ALA A 1176 -16.72 -22.09 -26.04
CA ALA A 1176 -15.34 -21.97 -25.57
C ALA A 1176 -14.51 -21.00 -26.42
N SER A 1177 -14.61 -21.10 -27.75
CA SER A 1177 -13.87 -20.25 -28.68
C SER A 1177 -14.29 -18.77 -28.58
N ASN A 1178 -15.59 -18.51 -28.44
CA ASN A 1178 -16.11 -17.15 -28.22
C ASN A 1178 -15.64 -16.56 -26.88
N ALA A 1179 -15.48 -17.37 -25.84
CA ALA A 1179 -14.90 -16.90 -24.58
C ALA A 1179 -13.43 -16.48 -24.71
N VAL A 1180 -12.65 -17.14 -25.58
CA VAL A 1180 -11.28 -16.67 -25.89
C VAL A 1180 -11.32 -15.36 -26.68
N ALA A 1181 -12.25 -15.21 -27.63
CA ALA A 1181 -12.42 -13.95 -28.36
C ALA A 1181 -12.75 -12.77 -27.45
N ALA A 1182 -13.36 -13.04 -26.29
CA ALA A 1182 -13.69 -12.04 -25.28
C ALA A 1182 -12.45 -11.43 -24.58
N LEU A 1183 -11.25 -12.01 -24.74
CA LEU A 1183 -9.99 -11.42 -24.30
C LEU A 1183 -9.71 -10.04 -24.90
N LEU A 1184 -10.37 -9.68 -26.00
CA LEU A 1184 -10.15 -8.43 -26.72
C LEU A 1184 -11.30 -7.40 -26.59
N VAL A 1185 -12.27 -7.66 -25.73
CA VAL A 1185 -13.42 -6.74 -25.52
C VAL A 1185 -13.51 -6.30 -24.06
N GLU A 1186 -14.31 -5.26 -23.83
CA GLU A 1186 -14.54 -4.70 -22.49
C GLU A 1186 -15.25 -5.71 -21.58
N PRO A 1187 -15.00 -5.71 -20.25
CA PRO A 1187 -15.55 -6.69 -19.31
C PRO A 1187 -17.07 -6.87 -19.38
N VAL A 1188 -17.83 -5.79 -19.64
CA VAL A 1188 -19.30 -5.83 -19.78
C VAL A 1188 -19.72 -6.70 -20.98
N GLN A 1189 -19.00 -6.60 -22.11
CA GLN A 1189 -19.28 -7.42 -23.29
C GLN A 1189 -18.72 -8.84 -23.14
N ALA A 1190 -17.61 -9.00 -22.39
CA ALA A 1190 -16.96 -10.28 -22.19
C ALA A 1190 -17.73 -11.22 -21.26
N ARG A 1191 -18.39 -10.68 -20.22
CA ARG A 1191 -19.03 -11.45 -19.14
C ARG A 1191 -19.91 -12.61 -19.61
N PRO A 1192 -20.89 -12.45 -20.51
CA PRO A 1192 -21.77 -13.56 -20.89
C PRO A 1192 -21.03 -14.77 -21.47
N PHE A 1193 -19.93 -14.54 -22.20
CA PHE A 1193 -19.15 -15.60 -22.83
C PHE A 1193 -18.23 -16.30 -21.83
N VAL A 1194 -17.63 -15.54 -20.92
CA VAL A 1194 -16.78 -16.10 -19.86
C VAL A 1194 -17.61 -16.89 -18.84
N ASP A 1195 -18.80 -16.39 -18.49
CA ASP A 1195 -19.77 -17.09 -17.65
C ASP A 1195 -20.18 -18.42 -18.29
N ALA A 1196 -20.49 -18.40 -19.58
CA ALA A 1196 -20.86 -19.60 -20.33
C ALA A 1196 -19.74 -20.64 -20.35
N LEU A 1197 -18.48 -20.24 -20.63
CA LEU A 1197 -17.33 -21.14 -20.57
C LEU A 1197 -17.13 -21.71 -19.15
N TRP A 1198 -17.21 -20.86 -18.12
CA TRP A 1198 -17.01 -21.33 -16.75
C TRP A 1198 -18.08 -22.34 -16.31
N ALA A 1199 -19.31 -22.22 -16.81
CA ALA A 1199 -20.39 -23.15 -16.53
C ALA A 1199 -20.20 -24.55 -17.17
N LEU A 1200 -19.45 -24.64 -18.28
CA LEU A 1200 -19.23 -25.90 -19.01
C LEU A 1200 -18.43 -26.91 -18.18
N GLN A 1201 -18.94 -28.14 -18.08
CA GLN A 1201 -18.23 -29.27 -17.49
C GLN A 1201 -17.47 -30.06 -18.58
N PRO A 1202 -16.39 -30.79 -18.24
CA PRO A 1202 -15.69 -31.63 -19.19
C PRO A 1202 -16.66 -32.58 -19.91
N PRO A 1203 -16.70 -32.60 -21.25
CA PRO A 1203 -17.68 -33.40 -21.99
C PRO A 1203 -17.41 -34.90 -21.85
N ALA A 1204 -18.46 -35.70 -21.95
CA ALA A 1204 -18.42 -37.16 -21.96
C ALA A 1204 -19.17 -37.72 -23.19
N GLY A 1205 -18.96 -38.99 -23.52
CA GLY A 1205 -19.63 -39.62 -24.67
C GLY A 1205 -19.02 -39.23 -26.02
N GLN A 1206 -19.81 -39.32 -27.10
CA GLN A 1206 -19.30 -39.32 -28.49
C GLN A 1206 -18.50 -38.07 -28.87
N TRP A 1207 -18.94 -36.88 -28.46
CA TRP A 1207 -18.40 -35.59 -28.94
C TRP A 1207 -17.31 -35.00 -28.04
N ARG A 1208 -16.79 -35.75 -27.07
CA ARG A 1208 -15.83 -35.25 -26.07
C ARG A 1208 -14.42 -34.95 -26.61
N TYR A 1209 -14.09 -35.42 -27.81
CA TYR A 1209 -12.81 -35.18 -28.46
C TYR A 1209 -12.64 -33.70 -28.83
N TYR A 1210 -13.41 -33.21 -29.81
CA TYR A 1210 -13.22 -31.86 -30.34
C TYR A 1210 -13.61 -30.78 -29.33
N ASP A 1211 -14.85 -30.87 -28.83
CA ASP A 1211 -15.40 -29.94 -27.85
C ASP A 1211 -14.58 -29.92 -26.55
N GLY A 1212 -14.11 -31.08 -26.07
CA GLY A 1212 -13.37 -31.18 -24.82
C GLY A 1212 -11.98 -30.55 -24.89
N LEU A 1213 -11.26 -30.77 -26.00
CA LEU A 1213 -9.94 -30.18 -26.21
C LEU A 1213 -10.04 -28.65 -26.36
N LEU A 1214 -11.04 -28.14 -27.11
CA LEU A 1214 -11.26 -26.69 -27.24
C LEU A 1214 -11.66 -26.04 -25.93
N GLN A 1215 -12.55 -26.65 -25.13
CA GLN A 1215 -12.91 -26.13 -23.81
C GLN A 1215 -11.68 -26.03 -22.89
N PHE A 1216 -10.83 -27.06 -22.87
CA PHE A 1216 -9.66 -27.06 -22.00
C PHE A 1216 -8.65 -25.98 -22.42
N MET A 1217 -8.37 -25.85 -23.72
CA MET A 1217 -7.52 -24.75 -24.21
C MET A 1217 -8.12 -23.38 -23.92
N ALA A 1218 -9.43 -23.19 -24.10
CA ALA A 1218 -10.10 -21.93 -23.80
C ALA A 1218 -9.99 -21.55 -22.32
N LEU A 1219 -10.15 -22.51 -21.39
CA LEU A 1219 -9.91 -22.29 -19.97
C LEU A 1219 -8.47 -21.84 -19.69
N LEU A 1220 -7.47 -22.47 -20.33
CA LEU A 1220 -6.08 -22.03 -20.22
C LEU A 1220 -5.88 -20.60 -20.72
N HIS A 1221 -6.54 -20.21 -21.82
CA HIS A 1221 -6.47 -18.85 -22.36
C HIS A 1221 -7.10 -17.81 -21.42
N VAL A 1222 -8.37 -17.99 -21.03
CA VAL A 1222 -9.11 -16.98 -20.24
C VAL A 1222 -8.57 -16.82 -18.81
N THR A 1223 -7.82 -17.80 -18.32
CA THR A 1223 -7.17 -17.76 -16.99
C THR A 1223 -5.70 -17.30 -17.04
N GLY A 1224 -5.17 -16.95 -18.21
CA GLY A 1224 -3.78 -16.52 -18.37
C GLY A 1224 -2.74 -17.65 -18.17
N ARG A 1225 -3.16 -18.91 -18.30
CA ARG A 1225 -2.35 -20.12 -18.13
C ARG A 1225 -1.80 -20.66 -19.47
N PHE A 1226 -2.36 -20.24 -20.60
CA PHE A 1226 -1.82 -20.52 -21.93
C PHE A 1226 -0.70 -19.53 -22.29
N ARG A 1227 0.56 -19.94 -22.11
CA ARG A 1227 1.75 -19.07 -22.20
C ARG A 1227 2.73 -19.52 -23.27
N ALA A 1228 3.42 -18.55 -23.85
CA ALA A 1228 4.30 -18.74 -25.01
C ALA A 1228 5.61 -19.48 -24.68
N TRP A 1229 6.14 -19.32 -23.46
CA TRP A 1229 7.30 -20.06 -22.93
C TRP A 1229 7.22 -20.24 -21.42
#